data_AF-A0A6A6VLC4-F1
#
_entry.id   AF-A0A6A6VLC4-F1
#
_cell.length_a   1.000
_cell.length_b   1.000
_cell.length_c   1.000
_cell.angle_alpha   90.00
_cell.angle_beta   90.00
_cell.angle_gamma   90.00
#
_symmetry.space_group_name_H-M   'P 1'
#
loop_
_entity.id
_entity.type
_entity.pdbx_description
1 polymer ?
#
loop_
_entity_poly.entity_id
_entity_poly.type
_entity_poly.pdbx_seq_one_letter_code
_entity_poly.pdbx_strand_id
1 'polypeptide(L)'
;MCGIFGYINYLVEKDRKYILNTLINGLARLEYRGYDSAGLAIDGDKKNEVFAAKEVGKVAGLRKLVEEQEWDETKVFDSHAGIAHTRWATHGPPSRKNCHPHRSDPNWEFSVVHNGIITNYKELRTLLESKKFVFETDTDTEAIAKLAKYIHDEHPDMEFPVLAKTVIKELQGAFGLLLKSIHYPHEVIAARKGSPLVIGVRTEKKMKVDFVDVEYNDDTSALPAERASQNVALKKSSTSSLLAPPDKSLLHRSQSRAFLSEDGLPMPTEFFLSSDPSSIVEHTKKVLYLEDDDIAHIHEGSLNIHRMNKDDGNVSNVRTIQTLEIQLQEIMKGRFDHFMQKEIFEQPESVVNAMRGRLDPVNKTVTLGGLRSYITTIRRCRRLIFIACGTSYHSCMAVRGIFEELTEIPISVELASDFLDRKAPVFRDDTCVFVSQSGETADSLMALKYCLERGALTVGIVNVVGSSISLLSHCGVHINAGPEIGVASTKAYTSQFVCMVMFALSLSEDRASKQKRREEIIEGLTKISDQFKEVLKLDQPIKKLCERFKDQKSLLLLGRGAQHATALEGALKIKEISYLHCEAVMSGELKHGVLALVDENLPIVMILTRDEIFTKSLNAYQQVIARSGRPIIICHKDDPEFPSDKTDKIEVPANVDCLQGLINVIPLQLMSYWMAVAVGVNVDMPRNLANTWALLGIGIIDALLDGTVKALKGSGVKEENIVVQSVPGSWELPIAVRSMHMASQVQSSSSGLVGAATDLLGSASDLTNLSLSSSTAPKDASSALQGPFDAIIAIGVLIKGETMHFEYIADSVSHGLMRLQSELNVPIVFGLLTVLNDEQGLMRAGIGGNGSEGHNHGTDWGNAAVELGVKRKGWVEGKFVD
;
A
#
# COMPACT_ATOMS: atom_id res chain seq x y z
N MET A 1 -1.40 -1.18 -2.33
CA MET A 1 -2.40 -2.02 -1.64
C MET A 1 -2.85 -3.08 -2.62
N CYS A 2 -3.07 -4.33 -2.21
CA CYS A 2 -3.57 -5.40 -3.07
C CYS A 2 -5.06 -5.21 -3.49
N GLY A 3 -5.57 -6.07 -4.37
CA GLY A 3 -6.98 -6.09 -4.80
C GLY A 3 -7.69 -7.37 -4.38
N ILE A 4 -8.85 -7.26 -3.71
CA ILE A 4 -9.76 -8.37 -3.42
C ILE A 4 -10.99 -8.24 -4.32
N PHE A 5 -11.43 -9.36 -4.90
CA PHE A 5 -12.71 -9.45 -5.58
C PHE A 5 -13.39 -10.79 -5.28
N GLY A 6 -14.68 -10.78 -4.97
CA GLY A 6 -15.50 -11.97 -4.75
C GLY A 6 -16.83 -11.83 -5.48
N TYR A 7 -17.30 -12.92 -6.06
CA TYR A 7 -18.60 -12.99 -6.74
C TYR A 7 -19.41 -14.15 -6.19
N ILE A 8 -20.63 -13.85 -5.78
CA ILE A 8 -21.58 -14.83 -5.25
C ILE A 8 -22.89 -14.66 -6.00
N ASN A 9 -23.37 -15.72 -6.63
CA ASN A 9 -24.71 -15.80 -7.21
C ASN A 9 -25.55 -16.77 -6.38
N TYR A 10 -26.79 -16.40 -6.09
CA TYR A 10 -27.75 -17.22 -5.36
C TYR A 10 -29.08 -17.24 -6.10
N LEU A 11 -29.56 -18.44 -6.44
CA LEU A 11 -30.74 -18.69 -7.29
C LEU A 11 -30.68 -17.95 -8.63
N VAL A 12 -29.47 -17.74 -9.17
CA VAL A 12 -29.24 -17.15 -10.49
C VAL A 12 -28.33 -18.09 -11.25
N GLU A 13 -28.90 -18.80 -12.23
CA GLU A 13 -28.17 -19.74 -13.09
C GLU A 13 -27.07 -19.01 -13.87
N LYS A 14 -25.81 -19.39 -13.62
CA LYS A 14 -24.64 -18.87 -14.32
C LYS A 14 -23.70 -20.00 -14.72
N ASP A 15 -23.20 -19.90 -15.95
CA ASP A 15 -22.18 -20.81 -16.44
C ASP A 15 -20.83 -20.51 -15.78
N ARG A 16 -20.00 -21.55 -15.62
CA ARG A 16 -18.63 -21.39 -15.11
C ARG A 16 -17.84 -20.32 -15.87
N LYS A 17 -17.98 -20.29 -17.20
CA LYS A 17 -17.35 -19.27 -18.06
C LYS A 17 -17.71 -17.85 -17.64
N TYR A 18 -18.97 -17.60 -17.29
CA TYR A 18 -19.43 -16.29 -16.84
C TYR A 18 -18.82 -15.93 -15.48
N ILE A 19 -18.79 -16.88 -14.54
CA ILE A 19 -18.19 -16.69 -13.22
C ILE A 19 -16.71 -16.32 -13.34
N LEU A 20 -15.95 -17.07 -14.15
CA LEU A 20 -14.52 -16.85 -14.36
C LEU A 20 -14.23 -15.51 -15.01
N ASN A 21 -14.99 -15.16 -16.07
CA ASN A 21 -14.86 -13.86 -16.71
C ASN A 21 -15.19 -12.72 -15.76
N THR A 22 -16.19 -12.89 -14.90
CA THR A 22 -16.57 -11.89 -13.88
C THR A 22 -15.43 -11.69 -12.87
N LEU A 23 -14.85 -12.77 -12.35
CA LEU A 23 -13.71 -12.69 -11.42
C LEU A 23 -12.48 -12.05 -12.08
N ILE A 24 -12.10 -12.48 -13.29
CA ILE A 24 -10.94 -11.97 -14.01
C ILE A 24 -11.13 -10.50 -14.40
N ASN A 25 -12.32 -10.11 -14.85
CA ASN A 25 -12.63 -8.71 -15.16
C ASN A 25 -12.59 -7.85 -13.90
N GLY A 26 -13.14 -8.34 -12.77
CA GLY A 26 -13.03 -7.70 -11.47
C GLY A 26 -11.56 -7.46 -11.06
N LEU A 27 -10.69 -8.47 -11.23
CA LEU A 27 -9.25 -8.33 -10.99
C LEU A 27 -8.58 -7.34 -11.94
N ALA A 28 -8.96 -7.33 -13.22
CA ALA A 28 -8.40 -6.38 -14.20
C ALA A 28 -8.72 -4.92 -13.82
N ARG A 29 -9.87 -4.66 -13.19
CA ARG A 29 -10.21 -3.33 -12.63
C ARG A 29 -9.38 -2.96 -11.39
N LEU A 30 -8.82 -3.95 -10.70
CA LEU A 30 -8.01 -3.79 -9.50
C LEU A 30 -6.49 -3.93 -9.78
N GLU A 31 -6.10 -4.16 -11.03
CA GLU A 31 -4.69 -4.40 -11.40
C GLU A 31 -3.79 -3.20 -11.11
N TYR A 32 -4.33 -1.98 -11.17
CA TYR A 32 -3.60 -0.75 -10.81
C TYR A 32 -3.20 -0.68 -9.32
N ARG A 33 -3.85 -1.48 -8.46
CA ARG A 33 -3.54 -1.57 -7.03
C ARG A 33 -2.38 -2.54 -6.75
N GLY A 34 -2.30 -3.65 -7.49
CA GLY A 34 -1.20 -4.62 -7.41
C GLY A 34 -1.20 -5.58 -8.60
N TYR A 35 0.00 -5.91 -9.09
CA TYR A 35 0.20 -6.63 -10.35
C TYR A 35 1.40 -7.61 -10.33
N ASP A 36 1.97 -7.91 -9.15
CA ASP A 36 3.09 -8.86 -9.05
C ASP A 36 2.62 -10.30 -9.24
N SER A 37 1.38 -10.59 -8.87
CA SER A 37 0.74 -11.89 -9.05
C SER A 37 -0.78 -11.79 -8.92
N ALA A 38 -1.50 -12.77 -9.46
CA ALA A 38 -2.95 -12.86 -9.35
C ALA A 38 -3.41 -14.32 -9.22
N GLY A 39 -4.58 -14.53 -8.64
CA GLY A 39 -5.21 -15.84 -8.59
C GLY A 39 -6.68 -15.81 -8.23
N LEU A 40 -7.34 -16.94 -8.41
CA LEU A 40 -8.75 -17.15 -8.10
C LEU A 40 -9.02 -18.57 -7.61
N ALA A 41 -10.12 -18.74 -6.87
CA ALA A 41 -10.64 -20.04 -6.44
C ALA A 41 -12.17 -20.09 -6.60
N ILE A 42 -12.67 -21.18 -7.20
CA ILE A 42 -14.07 -21.43 -7.52
C ILE A 42 -14.45 -22.90 -7.20
N ASP A 43 -15.74 -23.20 -7.14
CA ASP A 43 -16.22 -24.58 -6.98
C ASP A 43 -15.95 -25.46 -8.21
N GLY A 44 -15.55 -26.71 -7.95
CA GLY A 44 -15.17 -27.73 -8.93
C GLY A 44 -16.35 -28.51 -9.53
N ASP A 45 -16.05 -29.64 -10.15
CA ASP A 45 -17.05 -30.48 -10.83
C ASP A 45 -17.81 -31.37 -9.85
N LYS A 46 -17.12 -31.90 -8.84
CA LYS A 46 -17.72 -32.70 -7.78
C LYS A 46 -18.11 -31.85 -6.57
N LYS A 47 -19.03 -32.39 -5.76
CA LYS A 47 -19.35 -31.82 -4.45
C LYS A 47 -18.07 -31.84 -3.58
N ASN A 48 -17.75 -30.71 -2.96
CA ASN A 48 -16.56 -30.49 -2.11
C ASN A 48 -15.21 -30.40 -2.84
N GLU A 49 -15.21 -30.10 -4.14
CA GLU A 49 -13.99 -29.85 -4.91
C GLU A 49 -13.81 -28.35 -5.16
N VAL A 50 -12.58 -27.86 -5.10
CA VAL A 50 -12.22 -26.45 -5.37
C VAL A 50 -11.20 -26.41 -6.49
N PHE A 51 -11.49 -25.61 -7.52
CA PHE A 51 -10.54 -25.28 -8.58
C PHE A 51 -9.90 -23.94 -8.31
N ALA A 52 -8.57 -23.89 -8.37
CA ALA A 52 -7.80 -22.68 -8.15
C ALA A 52 -6.73 -22.48 -9.23
N ALA A 53 -6.63 -21.26 -9.73
CA ALA A 53 -5.64 -20.83 -10.71
C ALA A 53 -4.82 -19.69 -10.11
N LYS A 54 -3.49 -19.80 -10.17
CA LYS A 54 -2.56 -18.85 -9.58
C LYS A 54 -1.39 -18.61 -10.51
N GLU A 55 -1.15 -17.36 -10.87
CA GLU A 55 -0.09 -16.97 -11.80
C GLU A 55 0.74 -15.80 -11.27
N VAL A 56 2.03 -15.80 -11.61
CA VAL A 56 2.94 -14.69 -11.32
C VAL A 56 2.89 -13.68 -12.46
N GLY A 57 2.87 -12.41 -12.11
CA GLY A 57 2.72 -11.30 -13.04
C GLY A 57 1.27 -10.83 -13.18
N LYS A 58 0.98 -10.26 -14.35
CA LYS A 58 -0.26 -9.51 -14.63
C LYS A 58 -1.50 -10.42 -14.74
N VAL A 59 -2.69 -9.82 -14.59
CA VAL A 59 -3.98 -10.52 -14.72
C VAL A 59 -4.16 -11.12 -16.11
N ALA A 60 -3.54 -10.54 -17.14
CA ALA A 60 -3.50 -11.11 -18.48
C ALA A 60 -2.82 -12.50 -18.54
N GLY A 61 -1.82 -12.75 -17.69
CA GLY A 61 -1.19 -14.06 -17.55
C GLY A 61 -2.15 -15.08 -16.91
N LEU A 62 -2.86 -14.67 -15.87
CA LEU A 62 -3.90 -15.49 -15.24
C LEU A 62 -5.02 -15.85 -16.23
N ARG A 63 -5.45 -14.90 -17.08
CA ARG A 63 -6.45 -15.16 -18.12
C ARG A 63 -6.00 -16.26 -19.09
N LYS A 64 -4.77 -16.18 -19.58
CA LYS A 64 -4.20 -17.21 -20.47
C LYS A 64 -4.14 -18.57 -19.78
N LEU A 65 -3.71 -18.62 -18.52
CA LEU A 65 -3.64 -19.87 -17.77
C LEU A 65 -5.03 -20.51 -17.58
N VAL A 66 -6.07 -19.70 -17.38
CA VAL A 66 -7.46 -20.19 -17.30
C VAL A 66 -7.95 -20.71 -18.65
N GLU A 67 -7.59 -20.06 -19.76
CA GLU A 67 -7.93 -20.50 -21.12
C GLU A 67 -7.16 -21.76 -21.56
N GLU A 68 -5.92 -21.94 -21.06
CA GLU A 68 -5.07 -23.10 -21.33
C GLU A 68 -5.46 -24.34 -20.51
N GLN A 69 -6.15 -24.16 -19.38
CA GLN A 69 -6.62 -25.28 -18.57
C GLN A 69 -7.94 -25.83 -19.13
N GLU A 70 -8.02 -27.15 -19.30
CA GLU A 70 -9.21 -27.87 -19.78
C GLU A 70 -10.31 -27.92 -18.69
N TRP A 71 -10.93 -26.79 -18.39
CA TRP A 71 -12.07 -26.72 -17.47
C TRP A 71 -13.37 -26.95 -18.24
N ASP A 72 -14.34 -27.65 -17.64
CA ASP A 72 -15.69 -27.70 -18.20
C ASP A 72 -16.36 -26.33 -18.05
N GLU A 73 -16.31 -25.54 -19.13
CA GLU A 73 -16.89 -24.21 -19.21
C GLU A 73 -18.44 -24.23 -19.25
N THR A 74 -19.05 -25.38 -19.57
CA THR A 74 -20.50 -25.51 -19.83
C THR A 74 -21.31 -25.83 -18.58
N LYS A 75 -20.65 -26.14 -17.47
CA LYS A 75 -21.31 -26.42 -16.20
C LYS A 75 -22.02 -25.17 -15.66
N VAL A 76 -23.31 -25.32 -15.38
CA VAL A 76 -24.18 -24.29 -14.81
C VAL A 76 -24.22 -24.42 -13.29
N PHE A 77 -24.17 -23.29 -12.60
CA PHE A 77 -24.32 -23.20 -11.15
C PHE A 77 -25.51 -22.32 -10.79
N ASP A 78 -26.50 -22.88 -10.08
CA ASP A 78 -27.63 -22.12 -9.52
C ASP A 78 -27.19 -21.23 -8.36
N SER A 79 -26.22 -21.71 -7.59
CA SER A 79 -25.56 -20.97 -6.51
C SER A 79 -24.08 -21.28 -6.48
N HIS A 80 -23.25 -20.26 -6.39
CA HIS A 80 -21.79 -20.38 -6.40
C HIS A 80 -21.13 -19.24 -5.63
N ALA A 81 -19.97 -19.53 -5.04
CA ALA A 81 -19.12 -18.54 -4.39
C ALA A 81 -17.68 -18.61 -4.95
N GLY A 82 -17.25 -17.52 -5.56
CA GLY A 82 -15.89 -17.35 -6.11
C GLY A 82 -15.14 -16.24 -5.41
N ILE A 83 -13.84 -16.46 -5.14
CA ILE A 83 -12.94 -15.44 -4.61
C ILE A 83 -11.70 -15.30 -5.50
N ALA A 84 -11.20 -14.08 -5.62
CA ALA A 84 -10.09 -13.72 -6.48
C ALA A 84 -9.25 -12.61 -5.85
N HIS A 85 -7.97 -12.56 -6.21
CA HIS A 85 -7.02 -11.62 -5.63
C HIS A 85 -5.93 -11.17 -6.62
N THR A 86 -5.56 -9.89 -6.55
CA THR A 86 -4.32 -9.36 -7.10
C THR A 86 -3.39 -8.96 -5.97
N ARG A 87 -2.14 -9.42 -6.04
CA ARG A 87 -1.17 -9.27 -4.97
C ARG A 87 -0.03 -8.34 -5.36
N TRP A 88 0.27 -7.43 -4.43
CA TRP A 88 1.53 -6.73 -4.28
C TRP A 88 2.31 -7.42 -3.17
N ALA A 89 3.50 -7.94 -3.46
CA ALA A 89 4.24 -8.77 -2.50
C ALA A 89 4.87 -7.92 -1.38
N THR A 90 4.39 -8.08 -0.14
CA THR A 90 5.00 -7.49 1.08
C THR A 90 5.88 -8.50 1.83
N HIS A 91 5.42 -9.75 1.95
CA HIS A 91 6.14 -10.85 2.59
C HIS A 91 6.36 -12.00 1.60
N GLY A 92 7.61 -12.42 1.41
CA GLY A 92 7.96 -13.50 0.49
C GLY A 92 7.93 -13.07 -0.99
N PRO A 93 8.79 -13.64 -1.84
CA PRO A 93 8.92 -13.23 -3.24
C PRO A 93 7.64 -13.53 -4.03
N PRO A 94 7.38 -12.80 -5.12
CA PRO A 94 6.28 -13.12 -6.04
C PRO A 94 6.53 -14.50 -6.66
N SER A 95 5.75 -15.49 -6.24
CA SER A 95 5.84 -16.88 -6.68
C SER A 95 4.44 -17.48 -6.73
N ARG A 96 4.21 -18.50 -7.57
CA ARG A 96 2.90 -19.18 -7.67
C ARG A 96 2.41 -19.71 -6.31
N LYS A 97 3.35 -20.08 -5.42
CA LYS A 97 3.05 -20.51 -4.05
C LYS A 97 2.47 -19.37 -3.21
N ASN A 98 3.14 -18.21 -3.23
CA ASN A 98 2.77 -17.02 -2.45
C ASN A 98 1.59 -16.23 -3.05
N CYS A 99 1.10 -16.59 -4.24
CA CYS A 99 -0.13 -16.05 -4.79
C CYS A 99 -1.33 -16.44 -3.92
N HIS A 100 -2.23 -15.49 -3.70
CA HIS A 100 -3.56 -15.75 -3.15
C HIS A 100 -4.47 -16.33 -4.25
N PRO A 101 -5.53 -17.09 -3.90
CA PRO A 101 -5.95 -17.50 -2.56
C PRO A 101 -5.00 -18.52 -1.88
N HIS A 102 -4.93 -18.46 -0.54
CA HIS A 102 -4.25 -19.46 0.28
C HIS A 102 -5.22 -20.54 0.76
N ARG A 103 -4.70 -21.76 0.89
CA ARG A 103 -5.46 -22.95 1.31
C ARG A 103 -5.04 -23.43 2.70
N SER A 104 -5.98 -23.99 3.45
CA SER A 104 -5.70 -24.64 4.73
C SER A 104 -4.96 -25.97 4.61
N ASP A 105 -5.20 -26.73 3.53
CA ASP A 105 -4.67 -28.08 3.35
C ASP A 105 -4.74 -28.47 1.87
N PRO A 106 -4.14 -29.62 1.46
CA PRO A 106 -4.16 -30.06 0.07
C PRO A 106 -5.56 -30.24 -0.54
N ASN A 107 -6.60 -30.48 0.29
CA ASN A 107 -7.99 -30.65 -0.15
C ASN A 107 -8.77 -29.33 -0.20
N TRP A 108 -8.13 -28.18 0.06
CA TRP A 108 -8.74 -26.85 -0.02
C TRP A 108 -9.97 -26.65 0.88
N GLU A 109 -9.96 -27.22 2.09
CA GLU A 109 -11.14 -27.11 2.98
C GLU A 109 -11.51 -25.67 3.33
N PHE A 110 -10.50 -24.81 3.53
CA PHE A 110 -10.67 -23.37 3.67
C PHE A 110 -9.76 -22.63 2.68
N SER A 111 -10.31 -21.58 2.08
CA SER A 111 -9.66 -20.70 1.11
C SER A 111 -9.77 -19.25 1.57
N VAL A 112 -8.65 -18.52 1.59
CA VAL A 112 -8.58 -17.13 2.04
C VAL A 112 -7.92 -16.22 1.02
N VAL A 113 -8.51 -15.05 0.82
CA VAL A 113 -7.83 -13.89 0.21
C VAL A 113 -7.74 -12.77 1.24
N HIS A 114 -6.62 -12.06 1.26
CA HIS A 114 -6.29 -11.08 2.29
C HIS A 114 -5.58 -9.86 1.72
N ASN A 115 -5.98 -8.68 2.18
CA ASN A 115 -5.32 -7.39 1.97
C ASN A 115 -4.90 -6.83 3.31
N GLY A 116 -3.62 -6.53 3.49
CA GLY A 116 -3.11 -6.00 4.75
C GLY A 116 -1.89 -6.77 5.24
N ILE A 117 -1.60 -6.65 6.54
CA ILE A 117 -0.49 -7.33 7.21
C ILE A 117 -1.00 -7.85 8.56
N ILE A 118 -0.86 -9.15 8.77
CA ILE A 118 -1.07 -9.76 10.09
C ILE A 118 0.22 -9.65 10.88
N THR A 119 0.23 -8.85 11.94
CA THR A 119 1.46 -8.53 12.69
C THR A 119 1.93 -9.69 13.58
N ASN A 120 0.99 -10.51 14.07
CA ASN A 120 1.27 -11.65 14.96
C ASN A 120 1.35 -13.01 14.22
N TYR A 121 1.51 -13.02 12.89
CA TYR A 121 1.51 -14.27 12.11
C TYR A 121 2.59 -15.27 12.53
N LYS A 122 3.74 -14.79 13.06
CA LYS A 122 4.83 -15.66 13.53
C LYS A 122 4.41 -16.48 14.75
N GLU A 123 3.72 -15.86 15.70
CA GLU A 123 3.20 -16.53 16.89
C GLU A 123 2.16 -17.58 16.51
N LEU A 124 1.22 -17.19 15.63
CA LEU A 124 0.21 -18.11 15.09
C LEU A 124 0.86 -19.28 14.34
N ARG A 125 1.88 -19.01 13.53
CA ARG A 125 2.60 -20.04 12.78
C ARG A 125 3.31 -21.03 13.71
N THR A 126 4.00 -20.56 14.74
CA THR A 126 4.64 -21.45 15.74
C THR A 126 3.60 -22.29 16.51
N LEU A 127 2.46 -21.70 16.88
CA LEU A 127 1.37 -22.41 17.53
C LEU A 127 0.80 -23.51 16.63
N LEU A 128 0.52 -23.21 15.37
CA LEU A 128 -0.04 -24.17 14.40
C LEU A 128 0.97 -25.26 14.01
N GLU A 129 2.26 -24.92 13.92
CA GLU A 129 3.35 -25.89 13.70
C GLU A 129 3.45 -26.87 14.89
N SER A 130 3.27 -26.40 16.13
CA SER A 130 3.21 -27.28 17.31
C SER A 130 2.03 -28.27 17.28
N LYS A 131 0.95 -27.88 16.59
CA LYS A 131 -0.25 -28.71 16.36
C LYS A 131 -0.16 -29.58 15.10
N LYS A 132 1.05 -29.71 14.52
CA LYS A 132 1.37 -30.53 13.33
C LYS A 132 0.84 -29.99 11.99
N PHE A 133 0.46 -28.72 11.89
CA PHE A 133 0.16 -28.10 10.60
C PHE A 133 1.44 -27.79 9.83
N VAL A 134 1.46 -28.12 8.54
CA VAL A 134 2.56 -27.80 7.62
C VAL A 134 2.21 -26.54 6.83
N PHE A 135 3.15 -25.60 6.80
CA PHE A 135 3.08 -24.37 6.02
C PHE A 135 3.81 -24.53 4.68
N GLU A 136 3.17 -24.10 3.60
CA GLU A 136 3.68 -24.21 2.22
C GLU A 136 4.25 -22.90 1.69
N THR A 137 3.96 -21.76 2.35
CA THR A 137 4.25 -20.42 1.87
C THR A 137 4.92 -19.55 2.93
N ASP A 138 5.49 -18.44 2.47
CA ASP A 138 6.15 -17.44 3.32
C ASP A 138 5.22 -16.29 3.70
N THR A 139 3.94 -16.39 3.34
CA THR A 139 2.96 -15.33 3.58
C THR A 139 2.38 -15.45 4.99
N ASP A 140 2.02 -14.29 5.52
CA ASP A 140 1.23 -14.16 6.74
C ASP A 140 -0.20 -14.69 6.56
N THR A 141 -0.77 -14.55 5.36
CA THR A 141 -2.13 -15.00 5.02
C THR A 141 -2.35 -16.49 5.22
N GLU A 142 -1.35 -17.35 4.99
CA GLU A 142 -1.52 -18.80 5.19
C GLU A 142 -1.89 -19.15 6.63
N ALA A 143 -1.39 -18.39 7.61
CA ALA A 143 -1.74 -18.59 9.02
C ALA A 143 -3.25 -18.46 9.26
N ILE A 144 -3.94 -17.57 8.53
CA ILE A 144 -5.40 -17.38 8.63
C ILE A 144 -6.14 -18.65 8.17
N ALA A 145 -5.77 -19.20 7.02
CA ALA A 145 -6.41 -20.40 6.48
C ALA A 145 -6.19 -21.63 7.37
N LYS A 146 -4.97 -21.78 7.91
CA LYS A 146 -4.61 -22.88 8.83
C LYS A 146 -5.31 -22.73 10.18
N LEU A 147 -5.43 -21.51 10.70
CA LEU A 147 -6.14 -21.21 11.95
C LEU A 147 -7.64 -21.52 11.85
N ALA A 148 -8.28 -21.16 10.72
CA ALA A 148 -9.67 -21.49 10.46
C ALA A 148 -9.91 -23.01 10.50
N LYS A 149 -9.02 -23.79 9.88
CA LYS A 149 -9.07 -25.25 9.93
C LYS A 149 -8.86 -25.79 11.35
N TYR A 150 -7.87 -25.28 12.08
CA TYR A 150 -7.61 -25.71 13.45
C TYR A 150 -8.83 -25.57 14.36
N ILE A 151 -9.52 -24.42 14.29
CA ILE A 151 -10.74 -24.16 15.08
C ILE A 151 -11.89 -25.07 14.63
N HIS A 152 -12.04 -25.31 13.33
CA HIS A 152 -13.05 -26.24 12.80
C HIS A 152 -12.80 -27.68 13.26
N ASP A 153 -11.54 -28.14 13.26
CA ASP A 153 -11.18 -29.50 13.67
C ASP A 153 -11.43 -29.72 15.17
N GLU A 154 -11.29 -28.69 16.01
CA GLU A 154 -11.67 -28.75 17.43
C GLU A 154 -13.19 -28.69 17.65
N HIS A 155 -13.93 -28.01 16.77
CA HIS A 155 -15.38 -27.79 16.87
C HIS A 155 -16.10 -27.94 15.51
N PRO A 156 -16.37 -29.19 15.06
CA PRO A 156 -16.91 -29.45 13.72
C PRO A 156 -18.38 -29.02 13.53
N ASP A 157 -19.16 -28.87 14.60
CA ASP A 157 -20.58 -28.47 14.55
C ASP A 157 -20.79 -26.94 14.66
N MET A 158 -19.73 -26.15 14.52
CA MET A 158 -19.81 -24.69 14.69
C MET A 158 -20.42 -24.01 13.46
N GLU A 159 -21.22 -22.96 13.66
CA GLU A 159 -21.69 -22.13 12.54
C GLU A 159 -20.54 -21.26 11.98
N PHE A 160 -20.54 -21.04 10.66
CA PHE A 160 -19.49 -20.27 9.97
C PHE A 160 -19.19 -18.88 10.58
N PRO A 161 -20.18 -18.04 10.94
CA PRO A 161 -19.91 -16.75 11.56
C PRO A 161 -19.24 -16.86 12.94
N VAL A 162 -19.51 -17.91 13.71
CA VAL A 162 -18.87 -18.14 15.02
C VAL A 162 -17.42 -18.56 14.85
N LEU A 163 -17.14 -19.40 13.86
CA LEU A 163 -15.78 -19.78 13.49
C LEU A 163 -14.97 -18.55 13.04
N ALA A 164 -15.54 -17.76 12.13
CA ALA A 164 -14.86 -16.56 11.62
C ALA A 164 -14.60 -15.54 12.73
N LYS A 165 -15.56 -15.33 13.65
CA LYS A 165 -15.35 -14.51 14.85
C LYS A 165 -14.15 -15.02 15.65
N THR A 166 -14.08 -16.31 15.94
CA THR A 166 -12.96 -16.86 16.73
C THR A 166 -11.62 -16.66 16.03
N VAL A 167 -11.55 -16.85 14.70
CA VAL A 167 -10.34 -16.56 13.91
C VAL A 167 -9.94 -15.09 14.04
N ILE A 168 -10.87 -14.17 13.78
CA ILE A 168 -10.61 -12.72 13.74
C ILE A 168 -10.13 -12.19 15.10
N LYS A 169 -10.59 -12.77 16.20
CA LYS A 169 -10.18 -12.40 17.56
C LYS A 169 -8.68 -12.64 17.81
N GLU A 170 -8.12 -13.69 17.21
CA GLU A 170 -6.71 -14.04 17.35
C GLU A 170 -5.80 -13.27 16.37
N LEU A 171 -6.36 -12.61 15.35
CA LEU A 171 -5.60 -11.84 14.38
C LEU A 171 -5.27 -10.44 14.90
N GLN A 172 -4.00 -10.03 14.79
CA GLN A 172 -3.56 -8.67 15.04
C GLN A 172 -3.03 -8.03 13.76
N GLY A 173 -3.23 -6.72 13.63
CA GLY A 173 -2.79 -5.93 12.48
C GLY A 173 -3.96 -5.28 11.74
N ALA A 174 -3.72 -4.94 10.47
CA ALA A 174 -4.73 -4.38 9.59
C ALA A 174 -4.98 -5.37 8.45
N PHE A 175 -6.23 -5.76 8.25
CA PHE A 175 -6.62 -6.76 7.26
C PHE A 175 -8.02 -6.49 6.69
N GLY A 176 -8.20 -6.85 5.43
CA GLY A 176 -9.50 -7.09 4.80
C GLY A 176 -9.42 -8.48 4.18
N LEU A 177 -10.37 -9.35 4.49
CA LEU A 177 -10.29 -10.75 4.06
C LEU A 177 -11.64 -11.27 3.57
N LEU A 178 -11.58 -12.23 2.63
CA LEU A 178 -12.69 -13.12 2.30
C LEU A 178 -12.30 -14.55 2.63
N LEU A 179 -13.17 -15.25 3.34
CA LEU A 179 -13.02 -16.64 3.72
C LEU A 179 -14.13 -17.46 3.06
N LYS A 180 -13.73 -18.54 2.37
CA LYS A 180 -14.60 -19.53 1.74
C LYS A 180 -14.23 -20.93 2.25
N SER A 181 -15.22 -21.82 2.37
CA SER A 181 -14.99 -23.20 2.79
C SER A 181 -15.80 -24.21 1.98
N ILE A 182 -15.35 -25.47 1.93
CA ILE A 182 -16.14 -26.59 1.41
C ILE A 182 -17.19 -27.08 2.40
N HIS A 183 -16.98 -26.84 3.71
CA HIS A 183 -17.90 -27.27 4.77
C HIS A 183 -19.15 -26.40 4.82
N TYR A 184 -19.03 -25.15 4.38
CA TYR A 184 -20.11 -24.16 4.26
C TYR A 184 -20.28 -23.76 2.78
N PRO A 185 -20.91 -24.62 1.95
CA PRO A 185 -21.06 -24.36 0.53
C PRO A 185 -21.97 -23.15 0.28
N HIS A 186 -21.65 -22.36 -0.75
CA HIS A 186 -22.39 -21.14 -1.12
C HIS A 186 -22.34 -19.99 -0.10
N GLU A 187 -21.50 -20.12 0.93
CA GLU A 187 -21.30 -19.08 1.94
C GLU A 187 -19.94 -18.41 1.81
N VAL A 188 -19.89 -17.11 2.13
CA VAL A 188 -18.65 -16.34 2.22
C VAL A 188 -18.70 -15.45 3.44
N ILE A 189 -17.60 -15.40 4.18
CA ILE A 189 -17.38 -14.42 5.23
C ILE A 189 -16.46 -13.33 4.70
N ALA A 190 -16.89 -12.09 4.85
CA ALA A 190 -16.09 -10.90 4.63
C ALA A 190 -15.82 -10.21 5.97
N ALA A 191 -14.55 -9.94 6.28
CA ALA A 191 -14.19 -9.22 7.49
C ALA A 191 -13.17 -8.13 7.20
N ARG A 192 -13.27 -7.02 7.93
CA ARG A 192 -12.30 -5.92 7.80
C ARG A 192 -11.89 -5.33 9.14
N LYS A 193 -10.64 -4.87 9.17
CA LYS A 193 -10.02 -4.10 10.23
C LYS A 193 -8.91 -3.25 9.61
N GLY A 194 -9.17 -1.98 9.33
CA GLY A 194 -8.19 -1.05 8.77
C GLY A 194 -7.87 -1.17 7.27
N SER A 195 -8.33 -2.22 6.57
CA SER A 195 -8.31 -2.27 5.08
C SER A 195 -9.72 -2.13 4.53
N PRO A 196 -9.94 -1.36 3.45
CA PRO A 196 -11.26 -1.16 2.88
C PRO A 196 -11.84 -2.46 2.29
N LEU A 197 -13.13 -2.66 2.53
CA LEU A 197 -13.94 -3.74 1.96
C LEU A 197 -15.37 -3.24 1.74
N VAL A 198 -15.91 -3.47 0.55
CA VAL A 198 -17.22 -3.00 0.09
C VAL A 198 -18.01 -4.16 -0.52
N ILE A 199 -19.32 -4.18 -0.28
CA ILE A 199 -20.25 -5.19 -0.79
C ILE A 199 -21.24 -4.52 -1.74
N GLY A 200 -21.17 -4.87 -3.02
CA GLY A 200 -22.16 -4.54 -4.03
C GLY A 200 -23.30 -5.55 -4.03
N VAL A 201 -24.52 -5.07 -4.19
CA VAL A 201 -25.70 -5.95 -4.27
C VAL A 201 -26.48 -5.70 -5.55
N ARG A 202 -26.87 -6.78 -6.23
CA ARG A 202 -27.76 -6.76 -7.40
C ARG A 202 -28.92 -7.73 -7.16
N THR A 203 -30.13 -7.19 -7.22
CA THR A 203 -31.40 -7.93 -7.08
C THR A 203 -32.29 -7.64 -8.28
N GLU A 204 -33.04 -8.62 -8.77
CA GLU A 204 -34.02 -8.39 -9.86
C GLU A 204 -35.22 -7.53 -9.38
N LYS A 205 -35.62 -7.70 -8.12
CA LYS A 205 -36.69 -6.94 -7.47
C LYS A 205 -36.11 -5.80 -6.63
N LYS A 206 -36.89 -4.73 -6.44
CA LYS A 206 -36.52 -3.63 -5.55
C LYS A 206 -36.43 -4.12 -4.10
N MET A 207 -35.31 -3.83 -3.44
CA MET A 207 -35.14 -4.07 -2.00
C MET A 207 -36.14 -3.23 -1.20
N LYS A 208 -36.65 -3.77 -0.10
CA LYS A 208 -37.63 -3.10 0.76
C LYS A 208 -37.01 -2.00 1.63
N VAL A 209 -35.73 -2.18 1.98
CA VAL A 209 -35.00 -1.35 2.94
C VAL A 209 -33.59 -1.13 2.40
N ASP A 210 -33.08 0.10 2.47
CA ASP A 210 -31.72 0.46 2.03
C ASP A 210 -30.71 0.43 3.20
N PHE A 211 -30.92 -0.43 4.19
CA PHE A 211 -30.01 -0.60 5.31
C PHE A 211 -29.99 -2.03 5.86
N VAL A 212 -28.88 -2.40 6.51
CA VAL A 212 -28.65 -3.70 7.14
C VAL A 212 -28.34 -3.48 8.62
N ASP A 213 -29.01 -4.24 9.50
CA ASP A 213 -28.82 -4.16 10.95
C ASP A 213 -27.55 -4.92 11.37
N VAL A 214 -26.84 -4.40 12.38
CA VAL A 214 -25.64 -5.04 12.95
C VAL A 214 -26.02 -5.88 14.17
N GLU A 215 -25.65 -7.16 14.15
CA GLU A 215 -25.91 -8.11 15.24
C GLU A 215 -24.75 -8.17 16.25
N TYR A 216 -25.09 -8.23 17.55
CA TYR A 216 -24.14 -8.34 18.67
C TYR A 216 -24.28 -9.67 19.40
N ASN A 217 -23.18 -10.13 20.01
CA ASN A 217 -23.07 -11.48 20.59
C ASN A 217 -23.82 -11.70 21.92
N ASP A 218 -24.47 -10.69 22.51
CA ASP A 218 -25.13 -10.79 23.83
C ASP A 218 -26.47 -11.56 23.84
N ASP A 219 -26.98 -11.99 22.69
CA ASP A 219 -28.21 -12.82 22.62
C ASP A 219 -27.91 -14.32 22.82
N THR A 220 -27.10 -14.67 23.82
CA THR A 220 -26.94 -16.06 24.28
C THR A 220 -28.16 -16.52 25.09
N SER A 221 -29.27 -16.78 24.41
CA SER A 221 -30.29 -17.73 24.91
C SER A 221 -31.10 -18.34 23.77
N ALA A 222 -30.43 -18.99 22.81
CA ALA A 222 -31.11 -19.90 21.89
C ALA A 222 -31.39 -21.23 22.62
N LEU A 223 -32.65 -21.48 22.98
CA LEU A 223 -33.09 -22.83 23.36
C LEU A 223 -33.10 -23.72 22.11
N PRO A 224 -32.65 -24.99 22.18
CA PRO A 224 -32.67 -25.92 21.04
C PRO A 224 -34.06 -26.06 20.42
N ALA A 225 -34.12 -26.16 19.09
CA ALA A 225 -35.35 -26.19 18.28
C ALA A 225 -36.38 -27.27 18.70
N GLU A 226 -35.94 -28.36 19.34
CA GLU A 226 -36.80 -29.41 19.91
C GLU A 226 -37.63 -28.94 21.12
N ARG A 227 -37.11 -28.03 21.96
CA ARG A 227 -37.85 -27.49 23.11
C ARG A 227 -38.82 -26.38 22.70
N ALA A 228 -38.50 -25.61 21.66
CA ALA A 228 -39.39 -24.59 21.11
C ALA A 228 -40.64 -25.21 20.47
N SER A 229 -40.48 -26.32 19.74
CA SER A 229 -41.58 -27.06 19.14
C SER A 229 -42.47 -27.75 20.19
N GLN A 230 -41.89 -28.30 21.27
CA GLN A 230 -42.67 -28.80 22.42
C GLN A 230 -43.47 -27.70 23.13
N ASN A 231 -42.90 -26.51 23.32
CA ASN A 231 -43.60 -25.39 23.96
C ASN A 231 -44.76 -24.81 23.11
N VAL A 232 -44.63 -24.85 21.78
CA VAL A 232 -45.72 -24.47 20.85
C VAL A 232 -46.84 -25.52 20.84
N ALA A 233 -46.50 -26.81 20.96
CA ALA A 233 -47.48 -27.88 21.07
C ALA A 233 -48.25 -27.83 22.40
N LEU A 234 -47.58 -27.50 23.51
CA LEU A 234 -48.18 -27.34 24.85
C LEU A 234 -49.11 -26.11 24.96
N LYS A 235 -48.87 -25.03 24.21
CA LYS A 235 -49.76 -23.84 24.20
C LYS A 235 -51.01 -23.99 23.33
N LYS A 236 -51.02 -24.91 22.33
CA LYS A 236 -52.22 -25.19 21.52
C LYS A 236 -53.34 -25.89 22.31
N SER A 237 -53.05 -26.49 23.46
CA SER A 237 -54.06 -27.14 24.31
C SER A 237 -54.71 -26.22 25.35
N SER A 238 -54.26 -24.97 25.51
CA SER A 238 -54.80 -24.04 26.53
C SER A 238 -55.32 -22.75 25.90
N THR A 239 -56.52 -22.79 25.34
CA THR A 239 -57.28 -21.60 24.92
C THR A 239 -57.88 -20.90 26.14
N SER A 240 -57.30 -19.77 26.56
CA SER A 240 -57.99 -18.66 27.25
C SER A 240 -56.98 -17.62 27.77
N SER A 241 -56.69 -16.58 26.98
CA SER A 241 -56.42 -15.20 27.45
C SER A 241 -56.05 -14.33 26.25
N LEU A 242 -56.94 -13.43 25.84
CA LEU A 242 -56.84 -12.57 24.65
C LEU A 242 -56.18 -11.20 24.92
N LEU A 243 -55.47 -11.02 26.05
CA LEU A 243 -54.95 -9.71 26.49
C LEU A 243 -53.50 -9.76 27.03
N ALA A 244 -52.65 -10.68 26.53
CA ALA A 244 -51.21 -10.62 26.80
C ALA A 244 -50.46 -9.86 25.68
N PRO A 245 -49.49 -8.98 26.00
CA PRO A 245 -48.63 -8.38 24.98
C PRO A 245 -47.86 -9.50 24.24
N PRO A 246 -47.59 -9.35 22.93
CA PRO A 246 -46.92 -10.39 22.17
C PRO A 246 -45.55 -10.71 22.79
N ASP A 247 -45.31 -11.99 23.09
CA ASP A 247 -44.05 -12.52 23.62
C ASP A 247 -42.90 -12.15 22.66
N LYS A 248 -42.00 -11.26 23.10
CA LYS A 248 -40.79 -10.85 22.35
C LYS A 248 -39.85 -12.01 22.03
N SER A 249 -40.00 -13.16 22.69
CA SER A 249 -39.20 -14.36 22.47
C SER A 249 -39.50 -15.11 21.17
N LEU A 250 -40.63 -14.82 20.50
CA LEU A 250 -40.99 -15.41 19.20
C LEU A 250 -40.56 -14.55 18.00
N LEU A 251 -39.84 -13.44 18.24
CA LEU A 251 -39.46 -12.43 17.24
C LEU A 251 -37.96 -12.42 16.88
N HIS A 252 -37.18 -13.45 17.22
CA HIS A 252 -35.81 -13.62 16.71
C HIS A 252 -35.82 -14.43 15.41
N ARG A 253 -36.29 -13.81 14.34
CA ARG A 253 -35.96 -14.24 12.97
C ARG A 253 -35.17 -13.09 12.36
N SER A 254 -33.88 -13.00 12.69
CA SER A 254 -32.93 -12.02 12.16
C SER A 254 -32.49 -12.39 10.73
N GLN A 255 -33.48 -12.60 9.87
CA GLN A 255 -33.24 -12.52 8.44
C GLN A 255 -33.26 -11.04 8.09
N SER A 256 -32.17 -10.53 7.55
CA SER A 256 -32.09 -9.16 7.05
C SER A 256 -33.29 -8.84 6.16
N ARG A 257 -34.21 -8.01 6.68
CA ARG A 257 -35.51 -7.69 6.04
C ARG A 257 -35.35 -7.10 4.62
N ALA A 258 -34.15 -6.63 4.29
CA ALA A 258 -33.77 -6.07 3.01
C ALA A 258 -33.89 -7.07 1.83
N PHE A 259 -33.68 -8.37 2.06
CA PHE A 259 -33.53 -9.38 0.99
C PHE A 259 -34.69 -10.40 0.88
N LEU A 260 -35.79 -10.19 1.61
CA LEU A 260 -36.98 -11.05 1.58
C LEU A 260 -38.08 -10.50 0.64
N SER A 261 -38.64 -11.37 -0.21
CA SER A 261 -39.83 -11.07 -1.03
C SER A 261 -41.09 -10.78 -0.17
N GLU A 262 -42.17 -10.26 -0.76
CA GLU A 262 -43.45 -10.03 -0.05
C GLU A 262 -44.02 -11.30 0.62
N ASP A 263 -43.67 -12.48 0.09
CA ASP A 263 -44.11 -13.79 0.59
C ASP A 263 -43.12 -14.49 1.54
N GLY A 264 -41.99 -13.85 1.88
CA GLY A 264 -40.98 -14.42 2.79
C GLY A 264 -40.07 -15.49 2.15
N LEU A 265 -40.10 -15.65 0.83
CA LEU A 265 -39.17 -16.50 0.08
C LEU A 265 -37.87 -15.74 -0.28
N PRO A 266 -36.70 -16.40 -0.26
CA PRO A 266 -35.43 -15.79 -0.65
C PRO A 266 -35.44 -15.46 -2.14
N MET A 267 -34.90 -14.29 -2.49
CA MET A 267 -34.93 -13.77 -3.87
C MET A 267 -33.62 -14.07 -4.61
N PRO A 268 -33.65 -14.27 -5.95
CA PRO A 268 -32.46 -14.32 -6.77
C PRO A 268 -31.61 -13.06 -6.57
N THR A 269 -30.39 -13.26 -6.07
CA THR A 269 -29.52 -12.16 -5.62
C THR A 269 -28.07 -12.46 -5.98
N GLU A 270 -27.36 -11.42 -6.40
CA GLU A 270 -25.92 -11.47 -6.66
C GLU A 270 -25.20 -10.48 -5.76
N PHE A 271 -24.13 -10.95 -5.12
CA PHE A 271 -23.25 -10.16 -4.26
C PHE A 271 -21.87 -10.05 -4.89
N PHE A 272 -21.32 -8.84 -4.85
CA PHE A 272 -19.99 -8.51 -5.35
C PHE A 272 -19.17 -7.95 -4.20
N LEU A 273 -18.17 -8.67 -3.73
CA LEU A 273 -17.28 -8.20 -2.67
C LEU A 273 -16.04 -7.63 -3.31
N SER A 274 -15.60 -6.45 -2.89
CA SER A 274 -14.37 -5.86 -3.40
C SER A 274 -13.66 -5.02 -2.38
N SER A 275 -12.34 -4.91 -2.49
CA SER A 275 -11.58 -3.89 -1.76
C SER A 275 -11.76 -2.47 -2.32
N ASP A 276 -12.29 -2.34 -3.55
CA ASP A 276 -12.54 -1.05 -4.22
C ASP A 276 -13.85 -1.07 -5.02
N PRO A 277 -14.70 -0.04 -4.92
CA PRO A 277 -15.93 0.06 -5.71
C PRO A 277 -15.73 0.05 -7.24
N SER A 278 -14.53 0.31 -7.76
CA SER A 278 -14.23 0.37 -9.20
C SER A 278 -14.51 -0.95 -9.94
N SER A 279 -14.39 -2.10 -9.28
CA SER A 279 -14.72 -3.40 -9.86
C SER A 279 -16.20 -3.78 -9.74
N ILE A 280 -16.97 -3.06 -8.90
CA ILE A 280 -18.39 -3.31 -8.66
C ILE A 280 -19.27 -2.48 -9.59
N VAL A 281 -18.83 -1.29 -9.97
CA VAL A 281 -19.63 -0.28 -10.71
C VAL A 281 -20.16 -0.79 -12.06
N GLU A 282 -19.50 -1.77 -12.69
CA GLU A 282 -19.97 -2.38 -13.94
C GLU A 282 -21.16 -3.34 -13.73
N HIS A 283 -21.36 -3.82 -12.50
CA HIS A 283 -22.42 -4.76 -12.14
C HIS A 283 -23.57 -4.11 -11.38
N THR A 284 -23.26 -3.22 -10.42
CA THR A 284 -24.25 -2.53 -9.59
C THR A 284 -23.71 -1.19 -9.07
N LYS A 285 -24.62 -0.23 -8.87
CA LYS A 285 -24.31 1.05 -8.21
C LYS A 285 -24.63 1.02 -6.71
N LYS A 286 -25.36 0.01 -6.24
CA LYS A 286 -25.74 -0.11 -4.83
C LYS A 286 -24.64 -0.84 -4.06
N VAL A 287 -24.02 -0.14 -3.13
CA VAL A 287 -22.91 -0.66 -2.33
C VAL A 287 -23.10 -0.41 -0.84
N LEU A 288 -22.58 -1.31 -0.03
CA LEU A 288 -22.49 -1.20 1.42
C LEU A 288 -21.01 -1.21 1.80
N TYR A 289 -20.56 -0.13 2.44
CA TYR A 289 -19.22 -0.07 3.02
C TYR A 289 -19.27 -0.74 4.39
N LEU A 290 -18.43 -1.76 4.57
CA LEU A 290 -18.21 -2.34 5.89
C LEU A 290 -17.44 -1.33 6.76
N GLU A 291 -17.46 -1.46 8.08
CA GLU A 291 -16.62 -0.70 9.01
C GLU A 291 -15.64 -1.62 9.75
N ASP A 292 -14.71 -1.05 10.50
CA ASP A 292 -13.74 -1.85 11.25
C ASP A 292 -14.45 -2.77 12.28
N ASP A 293 -13.96 -4.00 12.39
CA ASP A 293 -14.52 -5.10 13.19
C ASP A 293 -15.91 -5.59 12.72
N ASP A 294 -16.38 -5.18 11.54
CA ASP A 294 -17.55 -5.78 10.90
C ASP A 294 -17.20 -7.14 10.27
N ILE A 295 -18.07 -8.12 10.53
CA ILE A 295 -18.02 -9.47 9.96
C ILE A 295 -19.31 -9.68 9.17
N ALA A 296 -19.23 -9.53 7.86
CA ALA A 296 -20.34 -9.80 6.95
C ALA A 296 -20.40 -11.29 6.60
N HIS A 297 -21.56 -11.90 6.84
CA HIS A 297 -21.88 -13.27 6.49
C HIS A 297 -22.93 -13.27 5.38
N ILE A 298 -22.57 -13.86 4.24
CA ILE A 298 -23.47 -14.04 3.11
C ILE A 298 -23.87 -15.52 3.08
N HIS A 299 -25.16 -15.79 3.34
CA HIS A 299 -25.75 -17.13 3.34
C HIS A 299 -27.16 -17.09 2.76
N GLU A 300 -27.53 -18.13 1.98
CA GLU A 300 -28.87 -18.31 1.40
C GLU A 300 -29.48 -17.06 0.71
N GLY A 301 -28.65 -16.24 0.07
CA GLY A 301 -29.09 -15.00 -0.59
C GLY A 301 -29.35 -13.81 0.36
N SER A 302 -28.99 -13.95 1.64
CA SER A 302 -29.08 -12.91 2.65
C SER A 302 -27.69 -12.43 3.09
N LEU A 303 -27.58 -11.15 3.44
CA LEU A 303 -26.36 -10.53 3.97
C LEU A 303 -26.64 -10.10 5.41
N ASN A 304 -25.94 -10.71 6.36
CA ASN A 304 -25.98 -10.38 7.79
C ASN A 304 -24.64 -9.79 8.22
N ILE A 305 -24.65 -8.78 9.11
CA ILE A 305 -23.43 -8.15 9.62
C ILE A 305 -23.36 -8.40 11.13
N HIS A 306 -22.27 -9.01 11.58
CA HIS A 306 -22.03 -9.28 12.99
C HIS A 306 -20.85 -8.45 13.49
N ARG A 307 -20.90 -8.08 14.77
CA ARG A 307 -19.81 -7.40 15.49
C ARG A 307 -19.58 -8.03 16.86
N MET A 308 -18.34 -7.97 17.35
CA MET A 308 -17.96 -8.55 18.64
C MET A 308 -18.29 -7.68 19.85
N ASN A 309 -17.97 -6.39 19.81
CA ASN A 309 -18.09 -5.48 20.95
C ASN A 309 -19.13 -4.38 20.69
N LYS A 310 -19.88 -4.02 21.74
CA LYS A 310 -20.86 -2.93 21.74
C LYS A 310 -20.28 -1.58 22.22
N ASP A 311 -19.04 -1.59 22.72
CA ASP A 311 -18.48 -0.52 23.57
C ASP A 311 -17.81 0.66 22.83
N ASP A 312 -17.69 0.64 21.50
CA ASP A 312 -17.28 1.83 20.75
C ASP A 312 -18.50 2.74 20.57
N GLY A 313 -18.78 3.56 21.59
CA GLY A 313 -19.96 4.42 21.76
C GLY A 313 -20.21 5.50 20.70
N ASN A 314 -19.71 5.32 19.48
CA ASN A 314 -19.87 6.24 18.36
C ASN A 314 -20.23 5.55 17.02
N VAL A 315 -20.47 4.22 17.03
CA VAL A 315 -20.68 3.48 15.79
C VAL A 315 -22.15 3.09 15.59
N SER A 316 -22.70 3.43 14.41
CA SER A 316 -24.08 3.17 14.04
C SER A 316 -24.40 1.67 14.09
N ASN A 317 -25.55 1.31 14.68
CA ASN A 317 -26.09 -0.07 14.70
C ASN A 317 -26.63 -0.55 13.34
N VAL A 318 -26.47 0.28 12.31
CA VAL A 318 -27.07 0.10 11.00
C VAL A 318 -26.05 0.54 9.94
N ARG A 319 -25.88 -0.28 8.90
CA ARG A 319 -25.08 0.05 7.71
C ARG A 319 -26.02 0.43 6.57
N THR A 320 -25.80 1.61 6.00
CA THR A 320 -26.63 2.11 4.89
C THR A 320 -26.08 1.64 3.55
N ILE A 321 -27.00 1.24 2.66
CA ILE A 321 -26.69 0.94 1.26
C ILE A 321 -26.67 2.28 0.52
N GLN A 322 -25.51 2.65 0.03
CA GLN A 322 -25.28 3.89 -0.70
C GLN A 322 -25.32 3.64 -2.21
N THR A 323 -25.71 4.66 -2.96
CA THR A 323 -25.61 4.62 -4.43
C THR A 323 -24.33 5.32 -4.86
N LEU A 324 -23.45 4.60 -5.55
CA LEU A 324 -22.23 5.16 -6.12
C LEU A 324 -22.56 6.18 -7.21
N GLU A 325 -21.92 7.35 -7.11
CA GLU A 325 -21.97 8.40 -8.15
C GLU A 325 -21.03 8.11 -9.33
N ILE A 326 -20.06 7.21 -9.13
CA ILE A 326 -19.04 6.85 -10.12
C ILE A 326 -19.70 6.26 -11.38
N GLN A 327 -19.24 6.70 -12.54
CA GLN A 327 -19.68 6.17 -13.83
C GLN A 327 -18.62 5.26 -14.46
N LEU A 328 -19.07 4.22 -15.17
CA LEU A 328 -18.17 3.27 -15.84
C LEU A 328 -17.20 3.95 -16.81
N GLN A 329 -17.62 5.04 -17.46
CA GLN A 329 -16.78 5.80 -18.41
C GLN A 329 -15.57 6.46 -17.73
N GLU A 330 -15.68 6.82 -16.44
CA GLU A 330 -14.60 7.45 -15.67
C GLU A 330 -13.45 6.49 -15.40
N ILE A 331 -13.72 5.18 -15.33
CA ILE A 331 -12.71 4.13 -15.09
C ILE A 331 -12.21 3.43 -16.37
N MET A 332 -12.65 3.86 -17.56
CA MET A 332 -12.21 3.32 -18.84
C MET A 332 -11.23 4.26 -19.55
N LYS A 333 -10.24 3.72 -20.28
CA LYS A 333 -9.28 4.52 -21.04
C LYS A 333 -9.90 5.36 -22.17
N GLY A 334 -11.04 4.92 -22.71
CA GLY A 334 -11.73 5.61 -23.80
C GLY A 334 -10.87 5.65 -25.07
N ARG A 335 -10.58 6.86 -25.57
CA ARG A 335 -9.77 7.11 -26.78
C ARG A 335 -8.25 7.18 -26.54
N PHE A 336 -7.80 7.01 -25.30
CA PHE A 336 -6.41 7.19 -24.91
C PHE A 336 -5.72 5.82 -24.73
N ASP A 337 -4.40 5.78 -24.94
CA ASP A 337 -3.61 4.55 -24.82
C ASP A 337 -3.35 4.19 -23.34
N HIS A 338 -3.21 5.22 -22.51
CA HIS A 338 -2.86 5.13 -21.09
C HIS A 338 -3.84 5.91 -20.21
N PHE A 339 -4.07 5.44 -18.98
CA PHE A 339 -4.84 6.15 -17.96
C PHE A 339 -4.19 7.48 -17.59
N MET A 340 -2.87 7.52 -17.40
CA MET A 340 -2.17 8.77 -17.09
C MET A 340 -2.41 9.84 -18.18
N GLN A 341 -2.39 9.43 -19.46
CA GLN A 341 -2.69 10.36 -20.56
C GLN A 341 -4.12 10.87 -20.49
N LYS A 342 -5.09 9.96 -20.31
CA LYS A 342 -6.51 10.33 -20.12
C LYS A 342 -6.65 11.35 -19.00
N GLU A 343 -6.08 11.06 -17.83
CA GLU A 343 -6.20 11.87 -16.63
C GLU A 343 -5.57 13.25 -16.78
N ILE A 344 -4.43 13.37 -17.49
CA ILE A 344 -3.83 14.67 -17.84
C ILE A 344 -4.79 15.49 -18.71
N PHE A 345 -5.41 14.86 -19.71
CA PHE A 345 -6.32 15.54 -20.65
C PHE A 345 -7.71 15.82 -20.06
N GLU A 346 -8.10 15.14 -18.99
CA GLU A 346 -9.34 15.37 -18.22
C GLU A 346 -9.23 16.51 -17.20
N GLN A 347 -8.03 17.05 -16.96
CA GLN A 347 -7.81 18.14 -16.02
C GLN A 347 -8.76 19.35 -16.19
N PRO A 348 -9.07 19.82 -17.43
CA PRO A 348 -10.04 20.90 -17.63
C PRO A 348 -11.42 20.63 -17.04
N GLU A 349 -11.88 19.37 -17.07
CA GLU A 349 -13.19 18.96 -16.56
C GLU A 349 -13.13 18.68 -15.05
N SER A 350 -12.08 17.99 -14.59
CA SER A 350 -11.90 17.67 -13.17
C SER A 350 -11.79 18.92 -12.28
N VAL A 351 -11.12 19.98 -12.75
CA VAL A 351 -11.04 21.25 -12.02
C VAL A 351 -12.40 21.96 -11.97
N VAL A 352 -13.19 21.89 -13.03
CA VAL A 352 -14.58 22.41 -13.02
C VAL A 352 -15.44 21.63 -12.02
N ASN A 353 -15.30 20.31 -11.97
CA ASN A 353 -15.99 19.45 -11.01
C ASN A 353 -15.58 19.76 -9.56
N ALA A 354 -14.29 20.06 -9.33
CA ALA A 354 -13.78 20.49 -8.04
C ALA A 354 -14.38 21.82 -7.57
N MET A 355 -14.66 22.76 -8.50
CA MET A 355 -15.27 24.07 -8.21
C MET A 355 -16.81 24.06 -8.19
N ARG A 356 -17.44 23.02 -8.77
CA ARG A 356 -18.89 22.95 -8.96
C ARG A 356 -19.64 23.09 -7.64
N GLY A 357 -20.57 24.04 -7.59
CA GLY A 357 -21.40 24.32 -6.41
C GLY A 357 -20.64 24.95 -5.23
N ARG A 358 -19.35 25.26 -5.38
CA ARG A 358 -18.50 25.87 -4.35
C ARG A 358 -18.05 27.28 -4.71
N LEU A 359 -17.75 27.50 -5.99
CA LEU A 359 -17.40 28.81 -6.53
C LEU A 359 -18.63 29.42 -7.20
N ASP A 360 -19.05 30.59 -6.72
CA ASP A 360 -20.02 31.43 -7.41
C ASP A 360 -19.30 32.62 -8.06
N PRO A 361 -19.12 32.60 -9.39
CA PRO A 361 -18.41 33.68 -10.09
C PRO A 361 -19.24 34.97 -10.16
N VAL A 362 -20.57 34.91 -10.04
CA VAL A 362 -21.44 36.10 -10.15
C VAL A 362 -21.38 36.89 -8.85
N ASN A 363 -21.56 36.20 -7.72
CA ASN A 363 -21.50 36.83 -6.40
C ASN A 363 -20.08 36.94 -5.85
N LYS A 364 -19.08 36.37 -6.55
CA LYS A 364 -17.67 36.27 -6.13
C LYS A 364 -17.52 35.66 -4.73
N THR A 365 -18.32 34.64 -4.42
CA THR A 365 -18.29 33.93 -3.13
C THR A 365 -17.78 32.51 -3.29
N VAL A 366 -17.13 32.01 -2.23
CA VAL A 366 -16.62 30.64 -2.15
C VAL A 366 -17.19 29.98 -0.91
N THR A 367 -17.99 28.94 -1.12
CA THR A 367 -18.62 28.19 -0.03
C THR A 367 -18.19 26.73 -0.07
N LEU A 368 -17.46 26.30 0.96
CA LEU A 368 -17.09 24.90 1.15
C LEU A 368 -18.02 24.26 2.19
N GLY A 369 -19.04 23.54 1.70
CA GLY A 369 -20.09 22.96 2.56
C GLY A 369 -19.56 22.11 3.72
N GLY A 370 -18.54 21.29 3.47
CA GLY A 370 -17.93 20.43 4.48
C GLY A 370 -17.17 21.17 5.59
N LEU A 371 -16.81 22.44 5.40
CA LEU A 371 -16.09 23.25 6.39
C LEU A 371 -16.98 24.29 7.09
N ARG A 372 -18.24 24.44 6.66
CA ARG A 372 -19.11 25.54 7.09
C ARG A 372 -19.31 25.61 8.61
N SER A 373 -19.43 24.47 9.28
CA SER A 373 -19.58 24.39 10.73
C SER A 373 -18.30 24.69 11.51
N TYR A 374 -17.12 24.54 10.89
CA TYR A 374 -15.82 24.65 11.57
C TYR A 374 -15.00 25.87 11.13
N ILE A 375 -15.41 26.60 10.10
CA ILE A 375 -14.63 27.73 9.56
C ILE A 375 -14.31 28.80 10.60
N THR A 376 -15.23 29.08 11.53
CA THR A 376 -15.04 30.04 12.63
C THR A 376 -14.01 29.55 13.65
N THR A 377 -13.97 28.24 13.90
CA THR A 377 -12.97 27.60 14.76
C THR A 377 -11.60 27.61 14.09
N ILE A 378 -11.53 27.29 12.79
CA ILE A 378 -10.29 27.31 12.01
C ILE A 378 -9.72 28.74 11.98
N ARG A 379 -10.55 29.78 11.80
CA ARG A 379 -10.09 31.18 11.84
C ARG A 379 -9.49 31.60 13.20
N ARG A 380 -9.79 30.90 14.29
CA ARG A 380 -9.23 31.15 15.63
C ARG A 380 -7.96 30.36 15.92
N CYS A 381 -7.57 29.44 15.04
CA CYS A 381 -6.36 28.65 15.22
C CYS A 381 -5.11 29.55 15.16
N ARG A 382 -4.06 29.15 15.86
CA ARG A 382 -2.78 29.90 15.87
C ARG A 382 -1.81 29.44 14.81
N ARG A 383 -2.00 28.23 14.28
CA ARG A 383 -1.12 27.62 13.29
C ARG A 383 -1.89 26.57 12.49
N LEU A 384 -1.59 26.53 11.19
CA LEU A 384 -2.05 25.52 10.26
C LEU A 384 -0.89 24.57 9.94
N ILE A 385 -1.14 23.26 10.02
CA ILE A 385 -0.14 22.23 9.70
C ILE A 385 -0.69 21.37 8.56
N PHE A 386 -0.07 21.43 7.39
CA PHE A 386 -0.38 20.54 6.27
C PHE A 386 0.45 19.29 6.37
N ILE A 387 -0.20 18.12 6.33
CA ILE A 387 0.44 16.81 6.47
C ILE A 387 0.04 15.95 5.29
N ALA A 388 1.03 15.52 4.50
CA ALA A 388 0.80 14.70 3.30
C ALA A 388 2.07 13.93 2.90
N CYS A 389 1.97 13.10 1.85
CA CYS A 389 3.09 12.38 1.25
C CYS A 389 3.15 12.60 -0.27
N GLY A 390 4.36 12.55 -0.84
CA GLY A 390 4.60 12.58 -2.29
C GLY A 390 3.98 13.79 -3.01
N THR A 391 3.28 13.56 -4.12
CA THR A 391 2.58 14.61 -4.88
C THR A 391 1.58 15.41 -4.04
N SER A 392 0.92 14.80 -3.04
CA SER A 392 0.00 15.54 -2.15
C SER A 392 0.74 16.49 -1.19
N TYR A 393 2.00 16.19 -0.86
CA TYR A 393 2.86 17.13 -0.13
C TYR A 393 3.29 18.31 -1.02
N HIS A 394 3.60 18.06 -2.30
CA HIS A 394 3.90 19.14 -3.24
C HIS A 394 2.71 20.09 -3.46
N SER A 395 1.47 19.58 -3.48
CA SER A 395 0.30 20.45 -3.61
C SER A 395 0.15 21.37 -2.39
N CYS A 396 0.48 20.88 -1.18
CA CYS A 396 0.53 21.69 0.03
C CYS A 396 1.64 22.76 -0.03
N MET A 397 2.82 22.41 -0.54
CA MET A 397 3.91 23.38 -0.75
C MET A 397 3.53 24.47 -1.76
N ALA A 398 2.78 24.11 -2.81
CA ALA A 398 2.36 25.06 -3.84
C ALA A 398 1.41 26.14 -3.30
N VAL A 399 0.53 25.77 -2.36
CA VAL A 399 -0.45 26.70 -1.77
C VAL A 399 0.04 27.43 -0.53
N ARG A 400 1.19 27.03 0.04
CA ARG A 400 1.73 27.61 1.27
C ARG A 400 1.76 29.15 1.24
N GLY A 401 2.32 29.72 0.17
CA GLY A 401 2.48 31.17 0.04
C GLY A 401 1.15 31.93 0.02
N ILE A 402 0.13 31.40 -0.67
CA ILE A 402 -1.18 32.08 -0.76
C ILE A 402 -1.96 31.97 0.55
N PHE A 403 -1.85 30.86 1.28
CA PHE A 403 -2.47 30.79 2.60
C PHE A 403 -1.78 31.74 3.59
N GLU A 404 -0.45 31.84 3.59
CA GLU A 404 0.29 32.81 4.42
C GLU A 404 -0.17 34.25 4.08
N GLU A 405 -0.33 34.56 2.79
CA GLU A 405 -0.79 35.88 2.30
C GLU A 405 -2.22 36.23 2.72
N LEU A 406 -3.15 35.26 2.63
CA LEU A 406 -4.59 35.50 2.85
C LEU A 406 -5.02 35.35 4.31
N THR A 407 -4.43 34.40 5.03
CA THR A 407 -4.81 34.07 6.41
C THR A 407 -3.95 34.77 7.44
N GLU A 408 -2.70 35.12 7.12
CA GLU A 408 -1.70 35.64 8.07
C GLU A 408 -1.47 34.72 9.28
N ILE A 409 -1.84 33.45 9.15
CA ILE A 409 -1.60 32.41 10.16
C ILE A 409 -0.30 31.69 9.77
N PRO A 410 0.59 31.36 10.72
CA PRO A 410 1.76 30.52 10.48
C PRO A 410 1.38 29.17 9.87
N ILE A 411 2.09 28.79 8.80
CA ILE A 411 1.83 27.55 8.06
C ILE A 411 3.09 26.69 8.04
N SER A 412 2.92 25.46 8.49
CA SER A 412 3.93 24.41 8.36
C SER A 412 3.40 23.36 7.39
N VAL A 413 4.29 22.85 6.55
CA VAL A 413 4.00 21.79 5.59
C VAL A 413 4.99 20.67 5.89
N GLU A 414 4.49 19.50 6.25
CA GLU A 414 5.28 18.40 6.80
C GLU A 414 5.03 17.12 5.99
N LEU A 415 6.10 16.35 5.79
CA LEU A 415 6.00 14.97 5.31
C LEU A 415 5.49 14.10 6.44
N ALA A 416 4.45 13.30 6.19
CA ALA A 416 3.77 12.56 7.26
C ALA A 416 4.67 11.55 8.00
N SER A 417 5.63 10.93 7.30
CA SER A 417 6.60 10.01 7.89
C SER A 417 7.53 10.73 8.89
N ASP A 418 8.21 11.77 8.44
CA ASP A 418 9.12 12.57 9.28
C ASP A 418 8.40 13.25 10.45
N PHE A 419 7.15 13.66 10.24
CA PHE A 419 6.29 14.23 11.29
C PHE A 419 6.05 13.23 12.45
N LEU A 420 5.82 11.95 12.12
CA LEU A 420 5.65 10.88 13.09
C LEU A 420 6.97 10.51 13.78
N ASP A 421 8.05 10.39 13.01
CA ASP A 421 9.37 10.02 13.51
C ASP A 421 9.89 11.02 14.54
N ARG A 422 9.74 12.31 14.26
CA ARG A 422 10.11 13.39 15.19
C ARG A 422 9.14 13.56 16.35
N LYS A 423 7.98 12.89 16.32
CA LYS A 423 6.86 13.12 17.25
C LYS A 423 6.60 14.62 17.39
N ALA A 424 6.33 15.27 16.26
CA ALA A 424 6.23 16.71 16.19
C ALA A 424 5.22 17.27 17.24
N PRO A 425 5.50 18.45 17.83
CA PRO A 425 4.63 19.04 18.82
C PRO A 425 3.36 19.61 18.17
N VAL A 426 2.21 19.07 18.59
CA VAL A 426 0.87 19.49 18.16
C VAL A 426 0.09 19.94 19.39
N PHE A 427 -0.61 21.06 19.24
CA PHE A 427 -1.40 21.70 20.29
C PHE A 427 -2.89 21.72 19.92
N ARG A 428 -3.74 21.99 20.90
CA ARG A 428 -5.22 21.99 20.73
C ARG A 428 -5.72 23.15 19.88
N ASP A 429 -4.93 24.22 19.79
CA ASP A 429 -5.20 25.41 18.98
C ASP A 429 -4.59 25.33 17.56
N ASP A 430 -3.98 24.20 17.21
CA ASP A 430 -3.56 23.90 15.84
C ASP A 430 -4.74 23.37 15.02
N THR A 431 -4.74 23.71 13.72
CA THR A 431 -5.57 23.03 12.73
C THR A 431 -4.66 22.21 11.80
N CYS A 432 -4.84 20.89 11.81
CA CYS A 432 -4.08 19.95 11.00
C CYS A 432 -4.87 19.56 9.75
N VAL A 433 -4.32 19.85 8.58
CA VAL A 433 -4.93 19.56 7.27
C VAL A 433 -4.22 18.36 6.64
N PHE A 434 -4.97 17.28 6.43
CA PHE A 434 -4.49 16.05 5.84
C PHE A 434 -4.90 16.00 4.37
N VAL A 435 -3.91 15.95 3.47
CA VAL A 435 -4.15 15.90 2.02
C VAL A 435 -3.75 14.54 1.48
N SER A 436 -4.73 13.79 0.97
CA SER A 436 -4.49 12.45 0.42
C SER A 436 -5.51 12.15 -0.67
N GLN A 437 -5.04 11.76 -1.86
CA GLN A 437 -5.93 11.34 -2.94
C GLN A 437 -6.79 10.13 -2.51
N SER A 438 -6.15 9.08 -1.97
CA SER A 438 -6.81 7.82 -1.62
C SER A 438 -7.55 7.89 -0.29
N GLY A 439 -7.10 8.76 0.62
CA GLY A 439 -7.60 8.79 2.00
C GLY A 439 -7.17 7.60 2.86
N GLU A 440 -6.25 6.77 2.36
CA GLU A 440 -5.77 5.52 3.01
C GLU A 440 -4.24 5.47 3.18
N THR A 441 -3.53 6.57 2.88
CA THR A 441 -2.07 6.63 3.03
C THR A 441 -1.68 6.39 4.49
N ALA A 442 -0.95 5.30 4.78
CA ALA A 442 -0.68 4.82 6.13
C ALA A 442 -0.05 5.90 7.03
N ASP A 443 1.04 6.54 6.60
CA ASP A 443 1.70 7.59 7.40
C ASP A 443 0.78 8.78 7.65
N SER A 444 0.00 9.21 6.65
CA SER A 444 -0.96 10.32 6.82
C SER A 444 -2.09 9.95 7.77
N LEU A 445 -2.57 8.69 7.72
CA LEU A 445 -3.61 8.18 8.62
C LEU A 445 -3.10 8.03 10.06
N MET A 446 -1.85 7.57 10.25
CA MET A 446 -1.20 7.51 11.56
C MET A 446 -0.97 8.91 12.12
N ALA A 447 -0.52 9.86 11.29
CA ALA A 447 -0.38 11.26 11.68
C ALA A 447 -1.73 11.89 12.05
N LEU A 448 -2.82 11.52 11.36
CA LEU A 448 -4.17 11.94 11.72
C LEU A 448 -4.57 11.46 13.12
N LYS A 449 -4.38 10.18 13.42
CA LYS A 449 -4.64 9.62 14.75
C LYS A 449 -3.79 10.31 15.82
N TYR A 450 -2.51 10.54 15.55
CA TYR A 450 -1.59 11.26 16.43
C TYR A 450 -2.05 12.70 16.75
N CYS A 451 -2.59 13.42 15.77
CA CYS A 451 -3.14 14.77 15.96
C CYS A 451 -4.48 14.77 16.71
N LEU A 452 -5.33 13.77 16.46
CA LEU A 452 -6.61 13.59 17.17
C LEU A 452 -6.37 13.34 18.68
N GLU A 453 -5.40 12.50 19.03
CA GLU A 453 -5.02 12.23 20.43
C GLU A 453 -4.59 13.50 21.18
N ARG A 454 -3.99 14.46 20.47
CA ARG A 454 -3.57 15.76 21.02
C ARG A 454 -4.67 16.82 21.02
N GLY A 455 -5.85 16.47 20.52
CA GLY A 455 -7.03 17.33 20.50
C GLY A 455 -6.94 18.50 19.53
N ALA A 456 -6.13 18.38 18.47
CA ALA A 456 -6.10 19.35 17.38
C ALA A 456 -7.34 19.20 16.49
N LEU A 457 -7.76 20.30 15.86
CA LEU A 457 -8.82 20.24 14.86
C LEU A 457 -8.24 19.62 13.58
N THR A 458 -8.91 18.61 13.03
CA THR A 458 -8.43 17.88 11.85
C THR A 458 -9.33 18.10 10.64
N VAL A 459 -8.72 18.40 9.50
CA VAL A 459 -9.40 18.65 8.22
C VAL A 459 -8.90 17.65 7.17
N GLY A 460 -9.79 16.86 6.57
CA GLY A 460 -9.45 15.91 5.50
C GLY A 460 -9.72 16.47 4.10
N ILE A 461 -8.71 16.57 3.25
CA ILE A 461 -8.85 16.91 1.81
C ILE A 461 -8.59 15.63 1.01
N VAL A 462 -9.66 15.01 0.52
CA VAL A 462 -9.61 13.66 -0.07
C VAL A 462 -10.35 13.53 -1.41
N ASN A 463 -9.96 12.55 -2.22
CA ASN A 463 -10.68 12.22 -3.46
C ASN A 463 -11.58 10.98 -3.35
N VAL A 464 -11.44 10.17 -2.30
CA VAL A 464 -12.28 8.98 -2.10
C VAL A 464 -13.25 9.22 -0.95
N VAL A 465 -14.54 9.19 -1.27
CA VAL A 465 -15.63 9.30 -0.29
C VAL A 465 -15.67 8.02 0.56
N GLY A 466 -15.81 8.17 1.88
CA GLY A 466 -15.85 7.02 2.80
C GLY A 466 -14.48 6.41 3.10
N SER A 467 -13.39 7.06 2.71
CA SER A 467 -12.03 6.68 3.10
C SER A 467 -11.77 6.93 4.59
N SER A 468 -10.78 6.23 5.16
CA SER A 468 -10.41 6.32 6.58
C SER A 468 -10.12 7.75 7.03
N ILE A 469 -9.34 8.52 6.26
CA ILE A 469 -9.07 9.93 6.59
C ILE A 469 -10.36 10.76 6.56
N SER A 470 -11.26 10.52 5.61
CA SER A 470 -12.52 11.27 5.51
C SER A 470 -13.45 11.03 6.70
N LEU A 471 -13.51 9.78 7.18
CA LEU A 471 -14.37 9.37 8.29
C LEU A 471 -13.83 9.81 9.65
N LEU A 472 -12.51 9.78 9.84
CA LEU A 472 -11.87 10.14 11.11
C LEU A 472 -11.65 11.65 11.28
N SER A 473 -11.60 12.42 10.19
CA SER A 473 -11.45 13.87 10.25
C SER A 473 -12.72 14.56 10.78
N HIS A 474 -12.57 15.65 11.54
CA HIS A 474 -13.72 16.41 12.07
C HIS A 474 -14.55 17.07 10.96
N CYS A 475 -13.87 17.54 9.93
CA CYS A 475 -14.46 18.09 8.72
C CYS A 475 -13.54 17.84 7.52
N GLY A 476 -14.05 18.05 6.32
CA GLY A 476 -13.25 17.79 5.12
C GLY A 476 -13.82 18.38 3.84
N VAL A 477 -13.01 18.31 2.80
CA VAL A 477 -13.35 18.72 1.44
C VAL A 477 -13.07 17.55 0.51
N HIS A 478 -14.13 17.04 -0.13
CA HIS A 478 -13.95 16.07 -1.20
C HIS A 478 -13.51 16.83 -2.47
N ILE A 479 -12.33 16.52 -3.04
CA ILE A 479 -11.83 17.27 -4.20
C ILE A 479 -12.64 17.05 -5.48
N ASN A 480 -13.38 15.94 -5.58
CA ASN A 480 -14.26 15.61 -6.70
C ASN A 480 -13.57 15.62 -8.08
N ALA A 481 -12.36 15.05 -8.16
CA ALA A 481 -11.61 14.93 -9.41
C ALA A 481 -12.04 13.71 -10.27
N GLY A 482 -12.95 12.89 -9.74
CA GLY A 482 -13.27 11.55 -10.27
C GLY A 482 -12.19 10.52 -9.92
N PRO A 483 -12.42 9.23 -10.22
CA PRO A 483 -11.44 8.17 -9.97
C PRO A 483 -10.11 8.44 -10.70
N GLU A 484 -8.99 8.21 -10.02
CA GLU A 484 -7.63 8.26 -10.58
C GLU A 484 -7.06 6.84 -10.53
N ILE A 485 -6.79 6.28 -11.70
CA ILE A 485 -6.33 4.90 -11.93
C ILE A 485 -4.82 4.89 -12.21
N GLY A 486 -4.29 5.94 -12.85
CA GLY A 486 -2.85 6.11 -13.03
C GLY A 486 -2.11 6.06 -11.70
N VAL A 487 -0.93 5.42 -11.67
CA VAL A 487 -0.10 5.35 -10.46
C VAL A 487 0.49 6.73 -10.14
N ALA A 488 0.94 7.45 -11.16
CA ALA A 488 1.41 8.82 -10.99
C ALA A 488 0.22 9.78 -10.93
N SER A 489 0.03 10.43 -9.78
CA SER A 489 -1.07 11.39 -9.60
C SER A 489 -0.93 12.61 -10.52
N THR A 490 -2.04 13.05 -11.13
CA THR A 490 -2.07 14.16 -12.09
C THR A 490 -3.24 15.10 -11.82
N LYS A 491 -4.47 14.68 -12.13
CA LYS A 491 -5.69 15.47 -11.89
C LYS A 491 -6.01 15.63 -10.42
N ALA A 492 -5.60 14.69 -9.56
CA ALA A 492 -5.77 14.88 -8.12
C ALA A 492 -4.86 15.99 -7.59
N TYR A 493 -3.63 16.17 -8.10
CA TYR A 493 -2.75 17.29 -7.73
C TYR A 493 -3.38 18.65 -8.05
N THR A 494 -3.86 18.84 -9.28
CA THR A 494 -4.44 20.12 -9.70
C THR A 494 -5.76 20.40 -9.00
N SER A 495 -6.61 19.39 -8.78
CA SER A 495 -7.85 19.54 -8.00
C SER A 495 -7.61 19.78 -6.51
N GLN A 496 -6.59 19.15 -5.90
CA GLN A 496 -6.17 19.43 -4.52
C GLN A 496 -5.74 20.90 -4.37
N PHE A 497 -4.89 21.37 -5.29
CA PHE A 497 -4.43 22.75 -5.31
C PHE A 497 -5.63 23.72 -5.40
N VAL A 498 -6.55 23.53 -6.35
CA VAL A 498 -7.75 24.38 -6.48
C VAL A 498 -8.63 24.35 -5.23
N CYS A 499 -8.87 23.17 -4.64
CA CYS A 499 -9.65 23.05 -3.41
C CYS A 499 -8.99 23.78 -2.23
N MET A 500 -7.67 23.69 -2.11
CA MET A 500 -6.92 24.40 -1.08
C MET A 500 -6.93 25.92 -1.30
N VAL A 501 -6.83 26.40 -2.55
CA VAL A 501 -7.00 27.84 -2.82
C VAL A 501 -8.41 28.32 -2.44
N MET A 502 -9.45 27.56 -2.77
CA MET A 502 -10.81 27.86 -2.31
C MET A 502 -10.94 27.86 -0.79
N PHE A 503 -10.20 26.98 -0.10
CA PHE A 503 -10.16 26.97 1.36
C PHE A 503 -9.52 28.25 1.92
N ALA A 504 -8.40 28.72 1.35
CA ALA A 504 -7.80 29.99 1.72
C ALA A 504 -8.72 31.20 1.44
N LEU A 505 -9.46 31.18 0.32
CA LEU A 505 -10.45 32.21 -0.02
C LEU A 505 -11.65 32.25 0.93
N SER A 506 -12.04 31.09 1.48
CA SER A 506 -13.09 30.98 2.49
C SER A 506 -12.62 31.50 3.85
N LEU A 507 -11.36 31.24 4.23
CA LEU A 507 -10.80 31.76 5.49
C LEU A 507 -10.66 33.29 5.51
N SER A 508 -10.40 33.91 4.35
CA SER A 508 -10.16 35.35 4.20
C SER A 508 -11.41 36.19 3.90
N GLU A 509 -12.61 35.59 3.91
CA GLU A 509 -13.86 36.25 3.52
C GLU A 509 -14.21 37.51 4.32
N ASP A 510 -13.95 37.52 5.64
CA ASP A 510 -14.30 38.65 6.52
C ASP A 510 -13.31 39.83 6.40
N ARG A 511 -12.23 39.70 5.60
CA ARG A 511 -11.17 40.70 5.52
C ARG A 511 -11.37 41.65 4.33
N ALA A 512 -11.89 42.84 4.61
CA ALA A 512 -12.10 43.88 3.60
C ALA A 512 -10.83 44.27 2.82
N SER A 513 -9.66 44.27 3.48
CA SER A 513 -8.38 44.61 2.84
C SER A 513 -7.95 43.63 1.74
N LYS A 514 -8.41 42.38 1.82
CA LYS A 514 -8.06 41.30 0.88
C LYS A 514 -9.12 41.09 -0.20
N GLN A 515 -10.21 41.87 -0.21
CA GLN A 515 -11.31 41.71 -1.15
C GLN A 515 -10.86 41.77 -2.61
N LYS A 516 -10.09 42.80 -3.00
CA LYS A 516 -9.58 42.94 -4.38
C LYS A 516 -8.75 41.73 -4.82
N ARG A 517 -7.91 41.21 -3.92
CA ARG A 517 -7.07 40.02 -4.17
C ARG A 517 -7.92 38.76 -4.33
N ARG A 518 -8.96 38.59 -3.50
CA ARG A 518 -9.90 37.47 -3.62
C ARG A 518 -10.63 37.49 -4.97
N GLU A 519 -11.11 38.66 -5.39
CA GLU A 519 -11.79 38.82 -6.68
C GLU A 519 -10.88 38.47 -7.85
N GLU A 520 -9.63 38.92 -7.83
CA GLU A 520 -8.62 38.57 -8.83
C GLU A 520 -8.43 37.04 -8.93
N ILE A 521 -8.27 36.35 -7.80
CA ILE A 521 -8.08 34.90 -7.76
C ILE A 521 -9.34 34.17 -8.27
N ILE A 522 -10.54 34.63 -7.90
CA ILE A 522 -11.82 34.04 -8.36
C ILE A 522 -11.98 34.18 -9.88
N GLU A 523 -11.62 35.34 -10.44
CA GLU A 523 -11.61 35.56 -11.89
C GLU A 523 -10.57 34.67 -12.59
N GLY A 524 -9.40 34.46 -11.97
CA GLY A 524 -8.37 33.53 -12.44
C GLY A 524 -8.80 32.06 -12.43
N LEU A 525 -9.51 31.63 -11.38
CA LEU A 525 -10.09 30.29 -11.27
C LEU A 525 -11.15 30.02 -12.35
N THR A 526 -11.93 31.03 -12.72
CA THR A 526 -12.95 30.89 -13.78
C THR A 526 -12.32 30.64 -15.15
N LYS A 527 -11.11 31.17 -15.40
CA LYS A 527 -10.39 31.04 -16.69
C LYS A 527 -9.54 29.77 -16.79
N ILE A 528 -9.27 29.09 -15.67
CA ILE A 528 -8.27 28.02 -15.60
C ILE A 528 -8.59 26.83 -16.53
N SER A 529 -9.87 26.48 -16.67
CA SER A 529 -10.30 25.33 -17.49
C SER A 529 -9.97 25.54 -18.97
N ASP A 530 -10.21 26.75 -19.49
CA ASP A 530 -9.90 27.06 -20.89
C ASP A 530 -8.39 27.19 -21.13
N GLN A 531 -7.65 27.73 -20.15
CA GLN A 531 -6.19 27.76 -20.20
C GLN A 531 -5.57 26.37 -20.19
N PHE A 532 -6.14 25.41 -19.45
CA PHE A 532 -5.69 24.02 -19.50
C PHE A 532 -5.88 23.44 -20.91
N LYS A 533 -7.04 23.66 -21.54
CA LYS A 533 -7.28 23.22 -22.93
C LYS A 533 -6.29 23.83 -23.91
N GLU A 534 -5.86 25.07 -23.68
CA GLU A 534 -4.86 25.76 -24.48
C GLU A 534 -3.47 25.11 -24.34
N VAL A 535 -3.05 24.81 -23.11
CA VAL A 535 -1.76 24.17 -22.82
C VAL A 535 -1.71 22.74 -23.32
N LEU A 536 -2.81 21.99 -23.23
CA LEU A 536 -2.90 20.63 -23.74
C LEU A 536 -2.72 20.54 -25.27
N LYS A 537 -2.92 21.65 -26.02
CA LYS A 537 -2.59 21.70 -27.46
C LYS A 537 -1.08 21.63 -27.73
N LEU A 538 -0.24 21.91 -26.72
CA LEU A 538 1.22 21.82 -26.81
C LEU A 538 1.75 20.37 -26.74
N ASP A 539 0.87 19.38 -26.67
CA ASP A 539 1.21 17.95 -26.65
C ASP A 539 2.19 17.54 -27.77
N GLN A 540 1.91 17.91 -29.02
CA GLN A 540 2.75 17.53 -30.17
C GLN A 540 4.13 18.22 -30.17
N PRO A 541 4.24 19.54 -29.91
CA PRO A 541 5.54 20.18 -29.67
C PRO A 541 6.34 19.53 -28.54
N ILE A 542 5.69 19.22 -27.40
CA ILE A 542 6.36 18.61 -26.24
C ILE A 542 6.85 17.21 -26.59
N LYS A 543 6.08 16.43 -27.35
CA LYS A 543 6.51 15.11 -27.84
C LYS A 543 7.81 15.19 -28.63
N LYS A 544 7.89 16.10 -29.60
CA LYS A 544 9.11 16.32 -30.42
C LYS A 544 10.30 16.77 -29.57
N LEU A 545 10.05 17.56 -28.53
CA LEU A 545 11.08 18.00 -27.60
C LEU A 545 11.62 16.81 -26.78
N CYS A 546 10.74 15.92 -26.32
CA CYS A 546 11.09 14.75 -25.50
C CYS A 546 11.93 13.70 -26.26
N GLU A 547 11.76 13.56 -27.57
CA GLU A 547 12.55 12.64 -28.40
C GLU A 547 14.07 12.90 -28.31
N ARG A 548 14.47 14.15 -28.03
CA ARG A 548 15.88 14.54 -27.86
C ARG A 548 16.49 14.07 -26.53
N PHE A 549 15.67 13.75 -25.54
CA PHE A 549 16.11 13.42 -24.19
C PHE A 549 16.09 11.91 -23.91
N LYS A 550 15.85 11.08 -24.93
CA LYS A 550 15.73 9.63 -24.79
C LYS A 550 16.98 8.98 -24.17
N ASP A 551 18.17 9.46 -24.52
CA ASP A 551 19.45 8.87 -24.10
C ASP A 551 20.06 9.56 -22.86
N GLN A 552 19.36 10.56 -22.31
CA GLN A 552 19.85 11.31 -21.16
C GLN A 552 19.64 10.53 -19.87
N LYS A 553 20.58 10.66 -18.94
CA LYS A 553 20.51 9.98 -17.63
C LYS A 553 19.97 10.86 -16.52
N SER A 554 20.18 12.17 -16.65
CA SER A 554 19.84 13.16 -15.63
C SER A 554 19.15 14.37 -16.24
N LEU A 555 18.28 15.03 -15.48
CA LEU A 555 17.63 16.28 -15.85
C LEU A 555 17.43 17.16 -14.61
N LEU A 556 17.72 18.44 -14.73
CA LEU A 556 17.57 19.40 -13.65
C LEU A 556 16.35 20.31 -13.89
N LEU A 557 15.45 20.43 -12.91
CA LEU A 557 14.36 21.41 -12.92
C LEU A 557 14.64 22.56 -11.96
N LEU A 558 14.38 23.78 -12.43
CA LEU A 558 14.61 24.99 -11.67
C LEU A 558 13.32 25.80 -11.55
N GLY A 559 12.95 26.10 -10.30
CA GLY A 559 11.81 26.93 -9.95
C GLY A 559 12.10 27.82 -8.75
N ARG A 560 11.29 28.87 -8.55
CA ARG A 560 11.40 29.77 -7.40
C ARG A 560 10.02 30.18 -6.90
N GLY A 561 9.92 30.49 -5.61
CA GLY A 561 8.64 30.87 -5.00
C GLY A 561 7.61 29.77 -5.18
N ALA A 562 6.39 30.13 -5.62
CA ALA A 562 5.32 29.16 -5.89
C ALA A 562 5.72 28.12 -6.95
N GLN A 563 6.59 28.48 -7.91
CA GLN A 563 7.05 27.57 -8.97
C GLN A 563 8.06 26.53 -8.49
N HIS A 564 8.60 26.66 -7.27
CA HIS A 564 9.47 25.62 -6.70
C HIS A 564 8.70 24.32 -6.46
N ALA A 565 7.46 24.40 -5.97
CA ALA A 565 6.60 23.23 -5.81
C ALA A 565 6.29 22.57 -7.16
N THR A 566 6.05 23.36 -8.21
CA THR A 566 5.87 22.87 -9.58
C THR A 566 7.11 22.14 -10.10
N ALA A 567 8.31 22.66 -9.82
CA ALA A 567 9.55 21.99 -10.18
C ALA A 567 9.72 20.65 -9.44
N LEU A 568 9.46 20.62 -8.12
CA LEU A 568 9.50 19.39 -7.32
C LEU A 568 8.53 18.33 -7.84
N GLU A 569 7.30 18.74 -8.18
CA GLU A 569 6.29 17.83 -8.74
C GLU A 569 6.72 17.30 -10.12
N GLY A 570 7.20 18.16 -11.01
CA GLY A 570 7.71 17.73 -12.32
C GLY A 570 8.88 16.75 -12.20
N ALA A 571 9.81 17.00 -11.27
CA ALA A 571 10.93 16.11 -11.02
C ALA A 571 10.48 14.75 -10.48
N LEU A 572 9.48 14.75 -9.58
CA LEU A 572 8.89 13.51 -9.07
C LEU A 572 8.21 12.71 -10.19
N LYS A 573 7.38 13.36 -11.03
CA LYS A 573 6.72 12.67 -12.16
C LYS A 573 7.73 12.06 -13.12
N ILE A 574 8.76 12.80 -13.52
CA ILE A 574 9.79 12.28 -14.42
C ILE A 574 10.51 11.09 -13.78
N LYS A 575 10.88 11.17 -12.49
CA LYS A 575 11.49 10.04 -11.76
C LYS A 575 10.60 8.81 -11.70
N GLU A 576 9.33 8.98 -11.37
CA GLU A 576 8.39 7.87 -11.16
C GLU A 576 8.16 7.05 -12.42
N ILE A 577 8.00 7.70 -13.59
CA ILE A 577 7.53 7.01 -14.80
C ILE A 577 8.60 6.80 -15.87
N SER A 578 9.58 7.70 -15.97
CA SER A 578 10.66 7.57 -16.96
C SER A 578 11.94 6.94 -16.38
N TYR A 579 12.04 6.86 -15.05
CA TYR A 579 13.24 6.44 -14.30
C TYR A 579 14.49 7.25 -14.56
N LEU A 580 14.35 8.40 -15.21
CA LEU A 580 15.42 9.35 -15.40
C LEU A 580 15.70 10.07 -14.07
N HIS A 581 16.98 10.23 -13.73
CA HIS A 581 17.34 10.94 -12.51
C HIS A 581 16.99 12.41 -12.66
N CYS A 582 15.87 12.80 -12.09
CA CYS A 582 15.38 14.16 -12.18
C CYS A 582 15.42 14.86 -10.83
N GLU A 583 16.15 15.97 -10.72
CA GLU A 583 16.25 16.74 -9.48
C GLU A 583 15.63 18.11 -9.67
N ALA A 584 14.88 18.57 -8.66
CA ALA A 584 14.34 19.92 -8.64
C ALA A 584 15.08 20.77 -7.62
N VAL A 585 15.61 21.90 -8.07
CA VAL A 585 16.41 22.80 -7.26
C VAL A 585 15.77 24.18 -7.26
N MET A 586 15.78 24.82 -6.10
CA MET A 586 15.34 26.21 -6.01
C MET A 586 16.35 27.10 -6.74
N SER A 587 15.91 27.94 -7.69
CA SER A 587 16.84 28.70 -8.54
C SER A 587 17.74 29.68 -7.77
N GLY A 588 17.37 30.05 -6.55
CA GLY A 588 18.22 30.82 -5.63
C GLY A 588 19.45 30.06 -5.13
N GLU A 589 19.35 28.74 -5.00
CA GLU A 589 20.40 27.86 -4.45
C GLU A 589 21.44 27.42 -5.48
N LEU A 590 21.25 27.77 -6.76
CA LEU A 590 22.18 27.40 -7.84
C LEU A 590 23.63 27.75 -7.48
N LYS A 591 23.90 28.95 -6.99
CA LYS A 591 25.25 29.41 -6.65
C LYS A 591 25.87 28.69 -5.46
N HIS A 592 25.07 27.98 -4.66
CA HIS A 592 25.51 27.32 -3.44
C HIS A 592 25.95 25.86 -3.67
N GLY A 593 26.05 25.43 -4.93
CA GLY A 593 26.73 24.18 -5.31
C GLY A 593 26.23 23.59 -6.62
N VAL A 594 24.91 23.63 -6.84
CA VAL A 594 24.24 22.96 -7.98
C VAL A 594 24.70 23.50 -9.34
N LEU A 595 25.10 24.76 -9.42
CA LEU A 595 25.62 25.37 -10.65
C LEU A 595 26.88 24.65 -11.18
N ALA A 596 27.61 23.90 -10.34
CA ALA A 596 28.76 23.09 -10.77
C ALA A 596 28.36 21.91 -11.68
N LEU A 597 27.10 21.48 -11.64
CA LEU A 597 26.56 20.42 -12.50
C LEU A 597 26.19 20.92 -13.89
N VAL A 598 26.07 22.24 -14.09
CA VAL A 598 25.60 22.83 -15.34
C VAL A 598 26.72 22.77 -16.39
N ASP A 599 26.46 22.04 -17.46
CA ASP A 599 27.30 21.95 -18.66
C ASP A 599 26.42 21.98 -19.94
N GLU A 600 27.03 21.73 -21.11
CA GLU A 600 26.34 21.70 -22.41
C GLU A 600 25.46 20.44 -22.60
N ASN A 601 25.70 19.39 -21.81
CA ASN A 601 25.07 18.08 -21.99
C ASN A 601 23.87 17.88 -21.07
N LEU A 602 23.89 18.48 -19.87
CA LEU A 602 22.86 18.36 -18.86
C LEU A 602 21.59 19.10 -19.30
N PRO A 603 20.47 18.39 -19.52
CA PRO A 603 19.18 19.01 -19.76
C PRO A 603 18.71 19.79 -18.54
N ILE A 604 18.35 21.06 -18.74
CA ILE A 604 17.84 21.92 -17.69
C ILE A 604 16.48 22.46 -18.12
N VAL A 605 15.47 22.33 -17.27
CA VAL A 605 14.14 22.92 -17.46
C VAL A 605 13.95 24.03 -16.43
N MET A 606 13.68 25.25 -16.88
CA MET A 606 13.49 26.42 -16.02
C MET A 606 12.07 26.95 -16.15
N ILE A 607 11.42 27.20 -15.01
CA ILE A 607 10.10 27.82 -14.96
C ILE A 607 10.28 29.33 -14.72
N LEU A 608 9.97 30.13 -15.74
CA LEU A 608 10.22 31.58 -15.80
C LEU A 608 8.95 32.30 -16.26
N THR A 609 7.94 32.35 -15.40
CA THR A 609 6.71 33.13 -15.61
C THR A 609 6.81 34.53 -15.00
N ARG A 610 6.02 35.48 -15.50
CA ARG A 610 6.04 36.89 -15.08
C ARG A 610 5.31 37.04 -13.75
N ASP A 611 6.05 36.91 -12.66
CA ASP A 611 5.62 37.22 -11.30
C ASP A 611 6.49 38.33 -10.68
N GLU A 612 6.25 38.69 -9.41
CA GLU A 612 7.07 39.66 -8.68
C GLU A 612 8.55 39.24 -8.55
N ILE A 613 8.84 37.94 -8.68
CA ILE A 613 10.14 37.33 -8.48
C ILE A 613 10.89 37.16 -9.83
N PHE A 614 10.27 37.49 -10.96
CA PHE A 614 10.78 37.28 -12.31
C PHE A 614 12.21 37.79 -12.51
N THR A 615 12.53 38.99 -12.02
CA THR A 615 13.88 39.58 -12.11
C THR A 615 14.96 38.71 -11.45
N LYS A 616 14.63 38.08 -10.31
CA LYS A 616 15.53 37.17 -9.59
C LYS A 616 15.68 35.84 -10.32
N SER A 617 14.61 35.34 -10.94
CA SER A 617 14.65 34.11 -11.73
C SER A 617 15.40 34.32 -13.05
N LEU A 618 15.31 35.51 -13.66
CA LEU A 618 16.07 35.90 -14.84
C LEU A 618 17.59 35.91 -14.57
N ASN A 619 17.99 36.37 -13.38
CA ASN A 619 19.40 36.29 -12.97
C ASN A 619 19.90 34.84 -12.90
N ALA A 620 19.06 33.89 -12.50
CA ALA A 620 19.41 32.46 -12.50
C ALA A 620 19.54 31.93 -13.93
N TYR A 621 18.64 32.33 -14.84
CA TYR A 621 18.73 32.00 -16.26
C TYR A 621 20.05 32.48 -16.88
N GLN A 622 20.44 33.73 -16.63
CA GLN A 622 21.71 34.27 -17.12
C GLN A 622 22.93 33.50 -16.60
N GLN A 623 22.86 32.96 -15.37
CA GLN A 623 23.94 32.15 -14.81
C GLN A 623 24.08 30.80 -15.52
N VAL A 624 22.97 30.17 -15.88
CA VAL A 624 22.97 28.91 -16.63
C VAL A 624 23.53 29.14 -18.04
N ILE A 625 23.08 30.19 -18.74
CA ILE A 625 23.58 30.53 -20.07
C ILE A 625 25.08 30.88 -20.05
N ALA A 626 25.55 31.57 -19.02
CA ALA A 626 26.97 31.91 -18.87
C ALA A 626 27.88 30.67 -18.72
N ARG A 627 27.32 29.49 -18.43
CA ARG A 627 28.03 28.21 -18.32
C ARG A 627 27.74 27.27 -19.50
N SER A 628 27.33 27.84 -20.64
CA SER A 628 26.98 27.10 -21.86
C SER A 628 25.79 26.14 -21.72
N GLY A 629 25.02 26.22 -20.61
CA GLY A 629 23.79 25.44 -20.48
C GLY A 629 22.75 25.89 -21.50
N ARG A 630 22.03 24.94 -22.10
CA ARG A 630 20.92 25.20 -23.03
C ARG A 630 19.58 24.83 -22.37
N PRO A 631 18.98 25.74 -21.57
CA PRO A 631 17.77 25.42 -20.85
C PRO A 631 16.52 25.42 -21.75
N ILE A 632 15.57 24.57 -21.39
CA ILE A 632 14.18 24.63 -21.85
C ILE A 632 13.44 25.57 -20.89
N ILE A 633 12.75 26.57 -21.43
CA ILE A 633 12.09 27.60 -20.63
C ILE A 633 10.58 27.48 -20.75
N ILE A 634 9.90 27.35 -19.61
CA ILE A 634 8.45 27.53 -19.51
C ILE A 634 8.20 29.01 -19.21
N CYS A 635 7.71 29.75 -20.22
CA CYS A 635 7.47 31.20 -20.15
C CYS A 635 6.10 31.57 -20.70
N HIS A 636 5.72 32.84 -20.57
CA HIS A 636 4.50 33.32 -21.22
C HIS A 636 4.67 33.41 -22.75
N LYS A 637 3.53 33.45 -23.43
CA LYS A 637 3.47 33.68 -24.88
C LYS A 637 4.15 34.99 -25.26
N ASP A 638 4.95 34.92 -26.34
CA ASP A 638 5.63 36.05 -26.96
C ASP A 638 6.54 36.85 -26.00
N ASP A 639 7.15 36.20 -24.99
CA ASP A 639 8.09 36.88 -24.09
C ASP A 639 9.41 37.20 -24.84
N PRO A 640 9.79 38.49 -24.96
CA PRO A 640 10.95 38.91 -25.77
C PRO A 640 12.31 38.58 -25.14
N GLU A 641 12.35 38.22 -23.85
CA GLU A 641 13.61 38.02 -23.11
C GLU A 641 14.34 36.72 -23.49
N PHE A 642 13.65 35.77 -24.14
CA PHE A 642 14.15 34.43 -24.44
C PHE A 642 14.35 34.21 -25.95
N PRO A 643 15.57 34.43 -26.48
CA PRO A 643 15.86 34.24 -27.90
C PRO A 643 15.93 32.74 -28.29
N SER A 644 15.25 32.38 -29.38
CA SER A 644 15.15 30.99 -29.86
C SER A 644 16.50 30.33 -30.24
N ASP A 645 17.54 31.14 -30.50
CA ASP A 645 18.87 30.64 -30.87
C ASP A 645 19.60 29.95 -29.71
N LYS A 646 19.27 30.31 -28.46
CA LYS A 646 19.96 29.84 -27.25
C LYS A 646 19.10 28.96 -26.34
N THR A 647 17.79 28.95 -26.53
CA THR A 647 16.85 28.29 -25.62
C THR A 647 15.68 27.69 -26.36
N ASP A 648 15.22 26.53 -25.90
CA ASP A 648 13.95 25.96 -26.35
C ASP A 648 12.82 26.50 -25.45
N LYS A 649 11.67 26.84 -26.03
CA LYS A 649 10.57 27.52 -25.30
C LYS A 649 9.30 26.68 -25.26
N ILE A 650 8.63 26.70 -24.11
CA ILE A 650 7.28 26.19 -23.90
C ILE A 650 6.44 27.37 -23.43
N GLU A 651 5.59 27.87 -24.34
CA GLU A 651 4.82 29.08 -24.14
C GLU A 651 3.44 28.77 -23.54
N VAL A 652 3.19 29.27 -22.33
CA VAL A 652 1.96 29.03 -21.56
C VAL A 652 1.16 30.33 -21.35
N PRO A 653 -0.18 30.26 -21.22
CA PRO A 653 -0.98 31.44 -20.95
C PRO A 653 -0.68 32.04 -19.57
N ALA A 654 -0.89 33.35 -19.44
CA ALA A 654 -0.74 34.07 -18.18
C ALA A 654 -2.01 33.99 -17.32
N ASN A 655 -1.84 33.76 -16.03
CA ASN A 655 -2.89 33.83 -15.01
C ASN A 655 -2.34 34.54 -13.76
N VAL A 656 -3.18 34.65 -12.73
CA VAL A 656 -2.81 35.12 -11.40
C VAL A 656 -1.62 34.31 -10.90
N ASP A 657 -0.63 35.00 -10.33
CA ASP A 657 0.62 34.46 -9.81
C ASP A 657 0.46 33.18 -8.97
N CYS A 658 -0.48 33.16 -8.03
CA CYS A 658 -0.72 32.01 -7.16
C CYS A 658 -1.34 30.80 -7.88
N LEU A 659 -1.98 31.02 -9.03
CA LEU A 659 -2.59 29.96 -9.85
C LEU A 659 -1.67 29.52 -11.01
N GLN A 660 -0.63 30.29 -11.33
CA GLN A 660 0.25 29.99 -12.46
C GLN A 660 0.93 28.61 -12.35
N GLY A 661 1.17 28.12 -11.12
CA GLY A 661 1.70 26.78 -10.88
C GLY A 661 0.81 25.65 -11.43
N LEU A 662 -0.52 25.84 -11.47
CA LEU A 662 -1.47 24.89 -12.06
C LEU A 662 -1.29 24.75 -13.57
N ILE A 663 -0.90 25.82 -14.24
CA ILE A 663 -0.68 25.85 -15.69
C ILE A 663 0.69 25.25 -16.01
N ASN A 664 1.71 25.63 -15.24
CA ASN A 664 3.09 25.26 -15.49
C ASN A 664 3.39 23.77 -15.21
N VAL A 665 2.56 23.09 -14.40
CA VAL A 665 2.73 21.65 -14.13
C VAL A 665 2.30 20.77 -15.30
N ILE A 666 1.34 21.20 -16.12
CA ILE A 666 0.78 20.39 -17.22
C ILE A 666 1.86 20.05 -18.28
N PRO A 667 2.69 21.00 -18.74
CA PRO A 667 3.80 20.68 -19.62
C PRO A 667 4.76 19.64 -19.03
N LEU A 668 5.02 19.70 -17.71
CA LEU A 668 5.91 18.75 -17.04
C LEU A 668 5.29 17.35 -16.96
N GLN A 669 3.98 17.26 -16.72
CA GLN A 669 3.24 16.00 -16.80
C GLN A 669 3.30 15.41 -18.22
N LEU A 670 3.06 16.22 -19.26
CA LEU A 670 3.17 15.78 -20.65
C LEU A 670 4.60 15.37 -21.01
N MET A 671 5.61 16.12 -20.57
CA MET A 671 7.02 15.77 -20.76
C MET A 671 7.32 14.42 -20.13
N SER A 672 6.92 14.21 -18.88
CA SER A 672 7.13 12.94 -18.19
C SER A 672 6.48 11.76 -18.94
N TYR A 673 5.26 11.94 -19.43
CA TYR A 673 4.53 10.93 -20.22
C TYR A 673 5.29 10.58 -21.51
N TRP A 674 5.64 11.58 -22.32
CA TRP A 674 6.30 11.34 -23.59
C TRP A 674 7.74 10.82 -23.44
N MET A 675 8.45 11.22 -22.39
CA MET A 675 9.76 10.64 -22.06
C MET A 675 9.64 9.15 -21.73
N ALA A 676 8.66 8.75 -20.91
CA ALA A 676 8.45 7.34 -20.58
C ALA A 676 8.04 6.51 -21.82
N VAL A 677 7.16 7.05 -22.67
CA VAL A 677 6.78 6.41 -23.95
C VAL A 677 7.99 6.27 -24.88
N ALA A 678 8.86 7.29 -24.96
CA ALA A 678 10.06 7.25 -25.80
C ALA A 678 11.07 6.17 -25.38
N VAL A 679 11.16 5.91 -24.07
CA VAL A 679 11.98 4.83 -23.49
C VAL A 679 11.30 3.46 -23.62
N GLY A 680 9.99 3.41 -23.87
CA GLY A 680 9.21 2.17 -23.99
C GLY A 680 8.75 1.61 -22.65
N VAL A 681 8.65 2.46 -21.61
CA VAL A 681 8.17 2.10 -20.28
C VAL A 681 6.64 2.16 -20.24
N ASN A 682 6.01 1.25 -19.51
CA ASN A 682 4.57 1.33 -19.25
C ASN A 682 4.28 2.46 -18.25
N VAL A 683 3.60 3.50 -18.74
CA VAL A 683 3.35 4.72 -17.96
C VAL A 683 2.29 4.54 -16.87
N ASP A 684 1.33 3.64 -17.07
CA ASP A 684 0.27 3.38 -16.09
C ASP A 684 0.77 2.51 -14.92
N MET A 685 1.86 1.77 -15.10
CA MET A 685 2.37 0.78 -14.14
C MET A 685 3.91 0.87 -14.04
N PRO A 686 4.46 1.89 -13.37
CA PRO A 686 5.89 2.03 -13.18
C PRO A 686 6.46 0.92 -12.27
N ARG A 687 7.65 0.41 -12.59
CA ARG A 687 8.32 -0.68 -11.84
C ARG A 687 8.54 -0.31 -10.38
N ASN A 688 8.39 -1.29 -9.49
CA ASN A 688 8.54 -1.15 -8.04
C ASN A 688 7.55 -0.18 -7.37
N LEU A 689 6.56 0.33 -8.13
CA LEU A 689 5.56 1.28 -7.68
C LEU A 689 4.16 0.80 -8.10
N ALA A 690 3.26 0.71 -7.14
CA ALA A 690 1.83 0.79 -7.34
C ALA A 690 1.38 1.87 -6.37
N ASN A 691 0.09 2.11 -6.32
CA ASN A 691 -0.47 3.14 -5.48
C ASN A 691 -0.31 2.95 -3.95
N THR A 692 0.69 2.18 -3.46
CA THR A 692 1.23 2.22 -2.09
C THR A 692 2.59 1.47 -1.98
N TRP A 693 3.57 2.00 -1.22
CA TRP A 693 5.03 1.74 -1.24
C TRP A 693 5.58 0.56 -0.37
N ALA A 694 6.72 -0.06 -0.76
CA ALA A 694 7.87 -0.63 0.03
C ALA A 694 8.71 -1.67 -0.81
N LEU A 695 9.93 -1.41 -1.36
CA LEU A 695 11.37 -1.45 -0.90
C LEU A 695 12.23 -2.66 -1.42
N LEU A 696 13.49 -2.39 -1.84
CA LEU A 696 14.43 -3.17 -2.71
C LEU A 696 15.77 -3.53 -2.00
N GLY A 697 16.39 -4.70 -2.30
CA GLY A 697 17.81 -4.95 -1.92
C GLY A 697 18.40 -6.39 -1.93
N ILE A 698 17.80 -7.41 -2.57
CA ILE A 698 18.08 -8.83 -2.24
C ILE A 698 19.18 -9.54 -3.08
N GLY A 699 19.52 -9.06 -4.29
CA GLY A 699 20.20 -9.90 -5.30
C GLY A 699 21.70 -10.26 -5.14
N ILE A 700 22.54 -9.50 -4.40
CA ILE A 700 24.00 -9.75 -4.34
C ILE A 700 24.36 -10.84 -3.32
N ILE A 701 23.67 -10.83 -2.17
CA ILE A 701 23.94 -11.76 -1.07
C ILE A 701 23.60 -13.20 -1.47
N ASP A 702 22.51 -13.38 -2.22
CA ASP A 702 22.07 -14.71 -2.67
C ASP A 702 23.13 -15.39 -3.54
N ALA A 703 23.82 -14.66 -4.42
CA ALA A 703 24.88 -15.22 -5.27
C ALA A 703 26.16 -15.57 -4.49
N LEU A 704 26.51 -14.77 -3.48
CA LEU A 704 27.64 -15.08 -2.59
C LEU A 704 27.34 -16.29 -1.71
N LEU A 705 26.09 -16.41 -1.22
CA LEU A 705 25.64 -17.56 -0.45
C LEU A 705 25.65 -18.83 -1.32
N ASP A 706 25.13 -18.77 -2.54
CA ASP A 706 25.12 -19.91 -3.47
C ASP A 706 26.54 -20.39 -3.80
N GLY A 707 27.47 -19.47 -4.07
CA GLY A 707 28.88 -19.79 -4.26
C GLY A 707 29.51 -20.49 -3.04
N THR A 708 29.18 -20.01 -1.85
CA THR A 708 29.66 -20.59 -0.58
C THR A 708 29.13 -22.00 -0.36
N VAL A 709 27.81 -22.20 -0.51
CA VAL A 709 27.16 -23.50 -0.33
C VAL A 709 27.68 -24.50 -1.37
N LYS A 710 27.90 -24.08 -2.62
CA LYS A 710 28.46 -24.91 -3.68
C LYS A 710 29.89 -25.38 -3.36
N ALA A 711 30.73 -24.51 -2.79
CA ALA A 711 32.09 -24.87 -2.36
C ALA A 711 32.09 -25.86 -1.19
N LEU A 712 31.22 -25.66 -0.20
CA LEU A 712 31.05 -26.58 0.93
C LEU A 712 30.61 -27.97 0.47
N LYS A 713 29.59 -28.05 -0.40
CA LYS A 713 29.12 -29.31 -0.99
C LYS A 713 30.21 -29.98 -1.85
N GLY A 714 30.94 -29.19 -2.65
CA GLY A 714 32.04 -29.68 -3.49
C GLY A 714 33.20 -30.28 -2.67
N SER A 715 33.40 -29.80 -1.44
CA SER A 715 34.41 -30.32 -0.51
C SER A 715 33.92 -31.51 0.34
N GLY A 716 32.71 -32.01 0.09
CA GLY A 716 32.14 -33.18 0.77
C GLY A 716 31.33 -32.88 2.04
N VAL A 717 31.01 -31.61 2.33
CA VAL A 717 30.10 -31.26 3.43
C VAL A 717 28.66 -31.61 3.03
N LYS A 718 27.99 -32.42 3.85
CA LYS A 718 26.59 -32.78 3.61
C LYS A 718 25.66 -31.59 3.82
N GLU A 719 24.63 -31.48 3.01
CA GLU A 719 23.64 -30.39 3.06
C GLU A 719 22.94 -30.25 4.40
N GLU A 720 22.68 -31.37 5.09
CA GLU A 720 22.11 -31.42 6.44
C GLU A 720 22.97 -30.75 7.53
N ASN A 721 24.28 -30.57 7.26
CA ASN A 721 25.25 -29.97 8.17
C ASN A 721 25.56 -28.50 7.86
N ILE A 722 24.91 -27.92 6.85
CA ILE A 722 25.05 -26.51 6.49
C ILE A 722 23.86 -25.76 7.07
N VAL A 723 24.12 -24.88 8.04
CA VAL A 723 23.09 -24.03 8.66
C VAL A 723 23.28 -22.60 8.17
N VAL A 724 22.25 -22.05 7.52
CA VAL A 724 22.26 -20.66 7.03
C VAL A 724 21.38 -19.83 7.95
N GLN A 725 21.94 -18.76 8.53
CA GLN A 725 21.19 -17.77 9.31
C GLN A 725 21.21 -16.39 8.63
N SER A 726 20.05 -15.84 8.31
CA SER A 726 19.90 -14.50 7.72
C SER A 726 19.71 -13.45 8.81
N VAL A 727 20.37 -12.31 8.63
CA VAL A 727 20.23 -11.13 9.49
C VAL A 727 19.72 -9.94 8.69
N PRO A 728 19.06 -8.95 9.33
CA PRO A 728 18.51 -7.78 8.63
C PRO A 728 19.55 -6.91 7.91
N GLY A 729 20.80 -6.92 8.38
CA GLY A 729 21.90 -6.18 7.79
C GLY A 729 23.27 -6.70 8.22
N SER A 730 24.32 -6.16 7.60
CA SER A 730 25.71 -6.55 7.90
C SER A 730 26.16 -6.15 9.30
N TRP A 731 25.50 -5.16 9.93
CA TRP A 731 25.79 -4.70 11.28
C TRP A 731 25.53 -5.78 12.34
N GLU A 732 24.49 -6.58 12.13
CA GLU A 732 24.02 -7.60 13.06
C GLU A 732 24.82 -8.91 13.01
N LEU A 733 25.75 -9.05 12.06
CA LEU A 733 26.55 -10.26 11.86
C LEU A 733 27.30 -10.73 13.12
N PRO A 734 28.01 -9.87 13.89
CA PRO A 734 28.69 -10.33 15.11
C PRO A 734 27.71 -10.89 16.15
N ILE A 735 26.54 -10.28 16.30
CA ILE A 735 25.51 -10.71 17.26
C ILE A 735 24.95 -12.06 16.87
N ALA A 736 24.67 -12.26 15.58
CA ALA A 736 24.18 -13.53 15.07
C ALA A 736 25.22 -14.65 15.20
N VAL A 737 26.49 -14.38 14.89
CA VAL A 737 27.57 -15.38 15.05
C VAL A 737 27.71 -15.83 16.50
N ARG A 738 27.69 -14.90 17.46
CA ARG A 738 27.71 -15.24 18.90
C ARG A 738 26.48 -16.07 19.29
N SER A 739 25.29 -15.67 18.82
CA SER A 739 24.04 -16.36 19.15
C SER A 739 23.99 -17.78 18.57
N MET A 740 24.45 -17.97 17.33
CA MET A 740 24.56 -19.29 16.70
C MET A 740 25.55 -20.19 17.44
N HIS A 741 26.72 -19.67 17.81
CA HIS A 741 27.68 -20.43 18.57
C HIS A 741 27.09 -20.90 19.91
N MET A 742 26.47 -19.99 20.67
CA MET A 742 25.85 -20.34 21.95
C MET A 742 24.73 -21.36 21.80
N ALA A 743 23.86 -21.20 20.80
CA ALA A 743 22.80 -22.16 20.49
C ALA A 743 23.35 -23.57 20.20
N SER A 744 24.47 -23.66 19.48
CA SER A 744 25.13 -24.94 19.18
C SER A 744 25.74 -25.63 20.41
N GLN A 745 26.16 -24.86 21.43
CA GLN A 745 26.72 -25.40 22.68
C GLN A 745 25.63 -25.88 23.67
N VAL A 746 24.46 -25.23 23.68
CA VAL A 746 23.35 -25.60 24.56
C VAL A 746 22.72 -26.95 24.16
N GLN A 747 22.75 -27.29 22.87
CA GLN A 747 22.25 -28.58 22.39
C GLN A 747 23.21 -29.76 22.61
N SER A 748 24.53 -29.53 22.77
CA SER A 748 25.47 -30.61 23.09
C SER A 748 25.37 -31.04 24.57
N SER A 749 25.04 -30.10 25.46
CA SER A 749 24.96 -30.32 26.92
C SER A 749 23.64 -30.96 27.39
N SER A 750 22.58 -30.93 26.58
CA SER A 750 21.27 -31.53 26.90
C SER A 750 21.25 -33.07 26.83
N SER A 751 22.32 -33.70 26.33
CA SER A 751 22.50 -35.16 26.35
C SER A 751 23.18 -35.69 27.62
N GLY A 752 23.63 -34.83 28.55
CA GLY A 752 24.57 -35.23 29.61
C GLY A 752 24.26 -34.88 31.07
N LEU A 753 23.39 -33.92 31.42
CA LEU A 753 23.15 -33.56 32.83
C LEU A 753 21.72 -33.06 33.09
N VAL A 754 20.81 -33.99 33.31
CA VAL A 754 19.56 -33.73 34.05
C VAL A 754 19.91 -33.84 35.54
N GLY A 755 19.95 -32.73 36.29
CA GLY A 755 19.93 -32.85 37.75
C GLY A 755 20.43 -31.73 38.66
N ALA A 756 21.07 -30.65 38.21
CA ALA A 756 21.73 -29.75 39.19
C ALA A 756 21.63 -28.22 38.98
N ALA A 757 21.08 -27.71 37.88
CA ALA A 757 21.14 -26.26 37.59
C ALA A 757 19.80 -25.50 37.69
N THR A 758 18.69 -26.18 38.00
CA THR A 758 17.36 -25.55 38.08
C THR A 758 17.07 -24.84 39.41
N ASP A 759 17.91 -25.02 40.45
CA ASP A 759 17.64 -24.48 41.79
C ASP A 759 18.37 -23.17 42.14
N LEU A 760 19.22 -22.63 41.26
CA LEU A 760 20.05 -21.44 41.57
C LEU A 760 19.69 -20.16 40.81
N LEU A 761 18.81 -20.23 39.81
CA LEU A 761 18.40 -19.06 39.00
C LEU A 761 17.08 -18.40 39.46
N GLY A 762 16.43 -18.95 40.49
CA GLY A 762 15.19 -18.40 41.06
C GLY A 762 15.37 -17.18 41.99
N SER A 763 16.58 -16.63 42.13
CA SER A 763 16.87 -15.58 43.13
C SER A 763 17.55 -14.30 42.60
N ALA A 764 17.65 -14.13 41.28
CA ALA A 764 18.16 -12.89 40.66
C ALA A 764 17.14 -12.32 39.66
N SER A 765 15.90 -12.13 40.10
CA SER A 765 14.89 -11.34 39.38
C SER A 765 15.04 -9.86 39.78
N ASP A 766 16.04 -9.18 39.23
CA ASP A 766 16.08 -7.73 39.02
C ASP A 766 17.47 -7.38 38.48
N LEU A 767 17.53 -6.60 37.40
CA LEU A 767 18.75 -6.07 36.73
C LEU A 767 19.39 -6.90 35.60
N THR A 768 18.61 -7.40 34.63
CA THR A 768 19.01 -7.45 33.21
C THR A 768 17.80 -7.42 32.28
N ASN A 769 16.95 -6.39 32.40
CA ASN A 769 15.97 -6.05 31.36
C ASN A 769 16.65 -5.17 30.30
N LEU A 770 17.35 -5.83 29.38
CA LEU A 770 17.64 -5.31 28.05
C LEU A 770 16.95 -6.26 27.08
N SER A 771 15.76 -5.85 26.65
CA SER A 771 14.93 -6.51 25.65
C SER A 771 15.70 -6.61 24.33
N LEU A 772 16.36 -7.75 24.11
CA LEU A 772 16.79 -8.18 22.79
C LEU A 772 15.55 -8.68 22.04
N SER A 773 15.04 -7.81 21.16
CA SER A 773 14.10 -8.18 20.10
C SER A 773 14.67 -9.37 19.34
N SER A 774 14.02 -10.53 19.45
CA SER A 774 14.41 -11.75 18.74
C SER A 774 14.22 -11.55 17.24
N SER A 775 15.32 -11.17 16.58
CA SER A 775 15.47 -11.18 15.13
C SER A 775 15.19 -12.58 14.59
N THR A 776 14.35 -12.61 13.56
CA THR A 776 14.15 -13.68 12.57
C THR A 776 15.25 -14.73 12.51
N ALA A 777 14.95 -15.95 12.94
CA ALA A 777 15.61 -17.15 12.44
C ALA A 777 15.07 -17.44 11.02
N PRO A 778 15.90 -17.76 10.02
CA PRO A 778 15.41 -18.29 8.75
C PRO A 778 14.95 -19.74 8.93
N LYS A 779 13.84 -20.07 8.25
CA LYS A 779 13.27 -21.41 8.19
C LYS A 779 13.96 -22.20 7.08
N ASP A 780 15.07 -22.84 7.45
CA ASP A 780 15.57 -24.08 6.85
C ASP A 780 16.50 -24.80 7.85
N ALA A 781 16.02 -24.96 9.09
CA ALA A 781 16.71 -25.73 10.13
C ALA A 781 15.73 -26.73 10.77
N SER A 782 15.27 -27.69 9.97
CA SER A 782 14.78 -28.98 10.48
C SER A 782 15.75 -30.12 10.14
N SER A 783 17.04 -29.83 10.01
CA SER A 783 18.07 -30.81 10.38
C SER A 783 18.41 -30.58 11.85
N ALA A 784 18.13 -31.57 12.69
CA ALA A 784 18.56 -31.55 14.07
C ALA A 784 20.09 -31.36 14.10
N LEU A 785 20.56 -30.25 14.66
CA LEU A 785 21.97 -29.97 14.88
C LEU A 785 22.57 -31.10 15.74
N GLN A 786 23.50 -31.87 15.17
CA GLN A 786 24.09 -33.04 15.82
C GLN A 786 25.29 -32.70 16.73
N GLY A 787 25.76 -31.44 16.76
CA GLY A 787 26.91 -31.02 17.55
C GLY A 787 27.34 -29.55 17.34
N PRO A 788 28.42 -29.09 18.01
CA PRO A 788 28.93 -27.72 17.89
C PRO A 788 29.51 -27.45 16.49
N PHE A 789 29.44 -26.19 16.02
CA PHE A 789 29.95 -25.82 14.70
C PHE A 789 31.48 -25.92 14.58
N ASP A 790 31.92 -26.51 13.46
CA ASP A 790 33.33 -26.66 13.14
C ASP A 790 33.97 -25.35 12.64
N ALA A 791 33.23 -24.57 11.86
CA ALA A 791 33.56 -23.24 11.36
C ALA A 791 32.27 -22.43 11.12
N ILE A 792 32.35 -21.10 11.14
CA ILE A 792 31.24 -20.17 10.86
C ILE A 792 31.68 -19.21 9.75
N ILE A 793 30.79 -18.90 8.80
CA ILE A 793 31.07 -17.94 7.72
C ILE A 793 30.13 -16.75 7.90
N ALA A 794 30.68 -15.55 8.11
CA ALA A 794 29.90 -14.32 8.26
C ALA A 794 29.80 -13.60 6.91
N ILE A 795 28.73 -13.87 6.14
CA ILE A 795 28.51 -13.29 4.81
C ILE A 795 27.74 -11.98 4.92
N GLY A 796 28.30 -10.90 4.39
CA GLY A 796 27.61 -9.61 4.30
C GLY A 796 28.15 -8.77 3.16
N VAL A 797 27.41 -7.73 2.77
CA VAL A 797 27.88 -6.75 1.80
C VAL A 797 27.66 -5.35 2.39
N LEU A 798 28.68 -4.50 2.28
CA LEU A 798 28.59 -3.08 2.57
C LEU A 798 28.99 -2.34 1.31
N ILE A 799 28.10 -1.47 0.85
CA ILE A 799 28.31 -0.66 -0.35
C ILE A 799 28.49 0.78 0.12
N LYS A 800 29.55 1.44 -0.34
CA LYS A 800 29.86 2.81 0.06
C LYS A 800 28.78 3.75 -0.44
N GLY A 801 27.94 4.22 0.48
CA GLY A 801 27.02 5.33 0.25
C GLY A 801 27.71 6.69 0.34
N GLU A 802 26.91 7.76 0.33
CA GLU A 802 27.42 9.15 0.36
C GLU A 802 27.88 9.64 1.75
N THR A 803 27.75 8.80 2.79
CA THR A 803 28.05 9.19 4.18
C THR A 803 29.09 8.28 4.81
N MET A 804 29.75 8.79 5.87
CA MET A 804 30.76 8.07 6.66
C MET A 804 30.23 6.82 7.41
N HIS A 805 28.92 6.53 7.33
CA HIS A 805 28.34 5.34 7.96
C HIS A 805 28.94 4.05 7.44
N PHE A 806 29.36 4.02 6.16
CA PHE A 806 30.05 2.87 5.59
C PHE A 806 31.32 2.54 6.38
N GLU A 807 32.17 3.54 6.64
CA GLU A 807 33.41 3.37 7.38
C GLU A 807 33.15 2.92 8.82
N TYR A 808 32.19 3.52 9.52
CA TYR A 808 31.89 3.16 10.91
C TYR A 808 31.29 1.76 11.07
N ILE A 809 30.38 1.37 10.17
CA ILE A 809 29.75 0.04 10.18
C ILE A 809 30.77 -1.02 9.78
N ALA A 810 31.54 -0.78 8.72
CA ALA A 810 32.58 -1.72 8.29
C ALA A 810 33.62 -1.95 9.39
N ASP A 811 34.07 -0.89 10.05
CA ASP A 811 35.05 -0.97 11.13
C ASP A 811 34.50 -1.72 12.35
N SER A 812 33.29 -1.39 12.78
CA SER A 812 32.68 -2.02 13.96
C SER A 812 32.36 -3.50 13.74
N VAL A 813 31.84 -3.88 12.56
CA VAL A 813 31.55 -5.28 12.23
C VAL A 813 32.84 -6.08 12.14
N SER A 814 33.90 -5.51 11.54
CA SER A 814 35.21 -6.15 11.45
C SER A 814 35.81 -6.41 12.82
N HIS A 815 35.84 -5.39 13.68
CA HIS A 815 36.30 -5.54 15.07
C HIS A 815 35.43 -6.53 15.86
N GLY A 816 34.12 -6.51 15.64
CA GLY A 816 33.17 -7.43 16.27
C GLY A 816 33.47 -8.89 15.92
N LEU A 817 33.63 -9.21 14.64
CA LEU A 817 33.94 -10.57 14.18
C LEU A 817 35.33 -11.04 14.63
N MET A 818 36.35 -10.17 14.56
CA MET A 818 37.71 -10.50 15.03
C MET A 818 37.75 -10.79 16.54
N ARG A 819 37.02 -9.98 17.33
CA ARG A 819 36.89 -10.20 18.77
C ARG A 819 36.21 -11.54 19.06
N LEU A 820 35.13 -11.84 18.36
CA LEU A 820 34.41 -13.11 18.53
C LEU A 820 35.25 -14.30 18.13
N GLN A 821 36.11 -14.19 17.11
CA GLN A 821 37.00 -15.28 16.73
C GLN A 821 38.00 -15.62 17.85
N SER A 822 38.47 -14.61 18.57
CA SER A 822 39.33 -14.78 19.74
C SER A 822 38.57 -15.32 20.96
N GLU A 823 37.30 -14.92 21.14
CA GLU A 823 36.46 -15.35 22.27
C GLU A 823 35.90 -16.77 22.11
N LEU A 824 35.50 -17.17 20.90
CA LEU A 824 34.65 -18.34 20.68
C LEU A 824 35.39 -19.64 20.33
N ASN A 825 36.73 -19.64 20.22
CA ASN A 825 37.55 -20.81 19.87
C ASN A 825 37.02 -21.62 18.66
N VAL A 826 36.25 -20.99 17.77
CA VAL A 826 35.72 -21.51 16.50
C VAL A 826 36.21 -20.58 15.38
N PRO A 827 36.72 -21.11 14.25
CA PRO A 827 37.10 -20.31 13.11
C PRO A 827 35.88 -19.55 12.56
N ILE A 828 35.99 -18.23 12.49
CA ILE A 828 34.99 -17.37 11.85
C ILE A 828 35.63 -16.82 10.58
N VAL A 829 35.11 -17.21 9.42
CA VAL A 829 35.53 -16.70 8.12
C VAL A 829 34.90 -15.33 7.90
N PHE A 830 35.74 -14.34 7.61
CA PHE A 830 35.34 -12.97 7.33
C PHE A 830 34.82 -12.84 5.89
N GLY A 831 33.51 -12.97 5.72
CA GLY A 831 32.80 -12.87 4.43
C GLY A 831 32.11 -11.52 4.20
N LEU A 832 32.61 -10.43 4.81
CA LEU A 832 32.06 -9.09 4.63
C LEU A 832 32.67 -8.41 3.42
N LEU A 833 31.89 -8.28 2.35
CA LEU A 833 32.30 -7.62 1.12
C LEU A 833 32.13 -6.11 1.24
N THR A 834 33.22 -5.37 1.43
CA THR A 834 33.21 -3.90 1.38
C THR A 834 33.52 -3.41 -0.04
N VAL A 835 32.55 -2.82 -0.71
CA VAL A 835 32.66 -2.33 -2.09
C VAL A 835 32.27 -0.86 -2.20
N LEU A 836 32.82 -0.17 -3.20
CA LEU A 836 32.56 1.26 -3.40
C LEU A 836 31.27 1.51 -4.19
N ASN A 837 30.80 0.53 -4.97
CA ASN A 837 29.59 0.63 -5.79
C ASN A 837 28.98 -0.76 -6.05
N ASP A 838 27.75 -0.79 -6.54
CA ASP A 838 26.98 -2.01 -6.80
C ASP A 838 27.64 -2.89 -7.87
N GLU A 839 28.25 -2.31 -8.89
CA GLU A 839 28.95 -3.03 -9.96
C GLU A 839 30.14 -3.84 -9.42
N GLN A 840 30.91 -3.28 -8.48
CA GLN A 840 31.96 -4.01 -7.78
C GLN A 840 31.38 -5.16 -6.93
N GLY A 841 30.22 -4.94 -6.30
CA GLY A 841 29.52 -5.98 -5.54
C GLY A 841 29.08 -7.15 -6.42
N LEU A 842 28.48 -6.85 -7.57
CA LEU A 842 28.04 -7.83 -8.56
C LEU A 842 29.20 -8.61 -9.17
N MET A 843 30.28 -7.94 -9.60
CA MET A 843 31.47 -8.61 -10.13
C MET A 843 32.12 -9.56 -9.11
N ARG A 844 32.16 -9.18 -7.84
CA ARG A 844 32.72 -9.96 -6.73
C ARG A 844 31.79 -11.07 -6.22
N ALA A 845 30.52 -11.02 -6.61
CA ALA A 845 29.55 -12.10 -6.42
C ALA A 845 29.47 -13.06 -7.63
N GLY A 846 30.32 -12.86 -8.66
CA GLY A 846 30.31 -13.67 -9.88
C GLY A 846 29.19 -13.33 -10.87
N ILE A 847 28.46 -12.23 -10.64
CA ILE A 847 27.40 -11.74 -11.53
C ILE A 847 28.01 -10.62 -12.39
N GLY A 848 28.75 -10.99 -13.43
CA GLY A 848 29.38 -10.03 -14.34
C GLY A 848 28.39 -9.38 -15.32
N GLY A 849 28.52 -8.08 -15.55
CA GLY A 849 27.96 -7.38 -16.71
C GLY A 849 29.04 -7.15 -17.76
N ASN A 850 28.69 -7.25 -19.05
CA ASN A 850 29.56 -7.05 -20.22
C ASN A 850 30.66 -8.11 -20.49
N GLY A 851 30.34 -9.39 -20.35
CA GLY A 851 31.17 -10.47 -20.93
C GLY A 851 32.50 -10.77 -20.22
N SER A 852 32.74 -10.20 -19.03
CA SER A 852 33.78 -10.66 -18.10
C SER A 852 33.16 -11.60 -17.07
N GLU A 853 33.71 -12.82 -16.93
CA GLU A 853 33.37 -13.72 -15.82
C GLU A 853 33.89 -13.10 -14.51
N GLY A 854 32.97 -12.62 -13.67
CA GLY A 854 33.29 -12.16 -12.33
C GLY A 854 33.72 -13.32 -11.42
N HIS A 855 34.59 -13.06 -10.45
CA HIS A 855 35.01 -14.06 -9.47
C HIS A 855 34.06 -14.06 -8.27
N ASN A 856 33.44 -15.20 -7.95
CA ASN A 856 32.54 -15.32 -6.81
C ASN A 856 33.33 -15.64 -5.53
N HIS A 857 33.53 -14.61 -4.70
CA HIS A 857 34.25 -14.73 -3.43
C HIS A 857 33.56 -15.64 -2.40
N GLY A 858 32.26 -15.91 -2.54
CA GLY A 858 31.58 -16.92 -1.73
C GLY A 858 32.25 -18.29 -1.82
N THR A 859 32.74 -18.65 -3.01
CA THR A 859 33.47 -19.90 -3.24
C THR A 859 34.75 -19.98 -2.39
N ASP A 860 35.50 -18.88 -2.31
CA ASP A 860 36.74 -18.79 -1.53
C ASP A 860 36.46 -18.95 -0.02
N TRP A 861 35.40 -18.30 0.46
CA TRP A 861 35.00 -18.37 1.87
C TRP A 861 34.57 -19.76 2.28
N GLY A 862 33.83 -20.47 1.41
CA GLY A 862 33.47 -21.87 1.62
C GLY A 862 34.69 -22.78 1.73
N ASN A 863 35.66 -22.63 0.82
CA ASN A 863 36.90 -23.42 0.84
C ASN A 863 37.74 -23.14 2.11
N ALA A 864 37.89 -21.86 2.48
CA ALA A 864 38.61 -21.45 3.68
C ALA A 864 37.98 -22.01 4.96
N ALA A 865 36.64 -22.05 5.03
CA ALA A 865 35.93 -22.60 6.18
C ALA A 865 36.21 -24.09 6.37
N VAL A 866 36.25 -24.86 5.28
CA VAL A 866 36.56 -26.30 5.33
C VAL A 866 37.99 -26.52 5.79
N GLU A 867 38.95 -25.80 5.22
CA GLU A 867 40.37 -25.93 5.58
C GLU A 867 40.61 -25.64 7.06
N LEU A 868 40.04 -24.53 7.56
CA LEU A 868 40.16 -24.13 8.96
C LEU A 868 39.44 -25.13 9.91
N GLY A 869 38.28 -25.65 9.50
CA GLY A 869 37.55 -26.66 10.26
C GLY A 869 38.34 -27.97 10.39
N VAL A 870 38.96 -28.44 9.31
CA VAL A 870 39.79 -29.66 9.31
C VAL A 870 41.04 -29.48 10.17
N LYS A 871 41.76 -28.37 10.03
CA LYS A 871 42.95 -28.06 10.84
C LYS A 871 42.62 -27.99 12.33
N ARG A 872 41.49 -27.38 12.68
CA ARG A 872 41.00 -27.34 14.07
C ARG A 872 40.72 -28.73 14.63
N LYS A 873 40.03 -29.60 13.89
CA LYS A 873 39.81 -31.01 14.33
C LYS A 873 41.12 -31.75 14.50
N GLY A 874 42.05 -31.61 13.55
CA GLY A 874 43.40 -32.17 13.63
C GLY A 874 44.12 -31.76 14.91
N TRP A 875 44.16 -30.46 15.21
CA TRP A 875 44.78 -29.93 16.42
C TRP A 875 44.13 -30.41 17.71
N VAL A 876 42.80 -30.49 17.76
CA VAL A 876 42.06 -31.03 18.93
C VAL A 876 42.37 -32.52 19.14
N GLU A 877 42.61 -33.27 18.07
CA GLU A 877 43.02 -34.69 18.11
C GLU A 877 44.53 -34.91 18.28
N GLY A 878 45.34 -33.85 18.41
CA GLY A 878 46.79 -33.93 18.52
C GLY A 878 47.52 -34.36 17.23
N LYS A 879 46.85 -34.29 16.08
CA LYS A 879 47.43 -34.57 14.75
C LYS A 879 47.74 -33.26 14.04
N PHE A 880 48.99 -33.08 13.60
CA PHE A 880 49.29 -32.03 12.63
C PHE A 880 48.72 -32.45 11.27
N VAL A 881 47.76 -31.69 10.78
CA VAL A 881 47.20 -31.84 9.42
C VAL A 881 47.87 -30.74 8.59
N ASP A 882 48.81 -31.14 7.72
CA ASP A 882 49.46 -30.24 6.76
C ASP A 882 48.45 -29.74 5.71
#